data_AF-A0A820YKW5-F1
#
_entry.id   AF-A0A820YKW5-F1
#
_cell.length_a   1.000
_cell.length_b   1.000
_cell.length_c   1.000
_cell.angle_alpha   90.00
_cell.angle_beta   90.00
_cell.angle_gamma   90.00
#
_symmetry.space_group_name_H-M   'P 1'
#
loop_
_entity.id
_entity.type
_entity.pdbx_description
1 polymer ?
#
loop_
_entity_poly.entity_id
_entity_poly.type
_entity_poly.pdbx_seq_one_letter_code
_entity_poly.pdbx_strand_id
1 'polypeptide(L)'
;MQKSDSEYDIESDDDEDKSGTQNSTVVGMKETGLTNKKKTLDEKDNKYYCNLCAAGGWDKSVSLSQHMRHMHKVEYNASIEVPMTKRRWTKDEVLILAEFEAKIPPGGGKSINQILVEKFSTRTLESIKSRRKMKEYRNLVQQLRDCHASQTIEGLECTEGSSDVNNLTVVNDSIIVEEDNETNPDDRDITVLGTDGTTYPNIQQYIKEKIIEGRVRMCTTMVEALSHYVNDDVRTDPVEESLNGIREALESIHSSKTHIDEKVNAGSKLRSIKTKQKVHKFSHYQRLFKKDKSKLASEIFDGVDDSAVKPPMSVAHEYFRKIWEADTKDTGTLEYKASVGADVLLGPITREEIAWAIDQTKNQTAVGPDHVSLSDVRSIAKNELWCAYNIWIGLRKIPESLKLNRTVLLPKGKDGLENIKNWRPITIASIILRIYNKILARRMQSVFRTSSKQTGFKPVNGVGQNVAILHNLLRHARTHKNNLFVCLLDVSKAFDSVPHTSIIRALARNGCPSEFIDIIKNEYENSYTALSCADGNSPLVYIKRGVKQGDPMSSILFNLVIDELFGIIGDRFGYELEGVGRVNARAFADDIALISGSEIGMQELLSTTEEFLSARGLELNVDKCIAIGLRKAGKVKKSQIVDSSVKNPPSFTVKNKPIRLLGIKEQCRYLGVRFTPFGAVDPREPVAELKSALASLKKAPLKPQQKVLMLRMYLIPRFIFSFINTECYPKLIGQQDRLIRRWLKEILRLPQSVCTEFFYQPIKDGGLGVGKLYDTIGIAKVRLHGSFTRAGDECLRFLVETQGSSMHARWCHAMKLSTRPSAVDINARSVLTIDESRVRLSETVHGSGSEIFRNSPITNQWLSGHTRIMKGSTFIRAIQMRTNTTPTLVSTTRGRDVNKTCRRCGLADETLIHILQTCPITQGMRCRRHNNVCRKVSDKLRSKGFQVFQEQGIPSPQLQTNISRPDLIATRGEQALVLDVTCVFESNNNSFQDAYRRKVDRYKCLAETIKVKYKVNDVTFHGLCIGSRGAYDPRHLSIWHSIGFSGAELAILAIG
;
A
#
# COMPACT_ATOMS: atom_id res chain seq x y z
N MET A 1 10.26 55.93 1.74
CA MET A 1 10.82 56.55 2.96
C MET A 1 11.38 55.44 3.85
N GLN A 2 12.37 55.75 4.69
CA GLN A 2 13.26 54.76 5.30
C GLN A 2 12.59 53.84 6.34
N LYS A 3 13.30 52.75 6.64
CA LYS A 3 13.34 52.13 7.98
C LYS A 3 14.68 52.48 8.64
N SER A 4 14.70 52.46 9.96
CA SER A 4 15.91 52.47 10.79
C SER A 4 15.89 51.27 11.74
N ASP A 5 17.05 50.94 12.28
CA ASP A 5 17.36 49.67 12.95
C ASP A 5 17.41 49.81 14.48
N SER A 6 17.42 48.67 15.19
CA SER A 6 18.22 48.50 16.41
C SER A 6 18.43 47.01 16.71
N GLU A 7 19.68 46.65 17.01
CA GLU A 7 20.07 45.37 17.61
C GLU A 7 20.00 45.47 19.15
N TYR A 8 20.23 44.36 19.87
CA TYR A 8 21.11 44.29 21.05
C TYR A 8 21.27 42.83 21.51
N ASP A 9 22.50 42.45 21.88
CA ASP A 9 22.85 41.21 22.60
C ASP A 9 22.65 41.37 24.13
N ILE A 10 22.93 40.32 24.92
CA ILE A 10 23.93 40.33 26.04
C ILE A 10 23.82 39.11 27.01
N GLU A 11 24.95 38.41 27.14
CA GLU A 11 25.57 37.74 28.32
C GLU A 11 24.90 36.59 29.12
N SER A 12 25.70 36.12 30.09
CA SER A 12 25.70 34.84 30.82
C SER A 12 26.56 34.99 32.08
N ASP A 13 26.23 34.31 33.18
CA ASP A 13 27.06 34.21 34.39
C ASP A 13 27.05 32.79 34.98
N ASP A 14 28.11 32.45 35.73
CA ASP A 14 28.36 31.16 36.40
C ASP A 14 28.76 31.40 37.90
N ASP A 15 28.83 30.32 38.69
CA ASP A 15 29.49 30.20 40.01
C ASP A 15 28.87 31.00 41.23
N GLU A 16 29.15 30.73 42.52
CA GLU A 16 30.14 29.83 43.17
C GLU A 16 29.65 29.22 44.54
N ASP A 17 30.50 28.33 45.05
CA ASP A 17 30.55 27.38 46.19
C ASP A 17 29.97 27.65 47.62
N LYS A 18 29.84 26.56 48.42
CA LYS A 18 30.26 26.48 49.86
C LYS A 18 30.18 25.07 50.52
N SER A 19 30.90 24.91 51.64
CA SER A 19 31.44 23.64 52.20
C SER A 19 30.95 23.22 53.61
N GLY A 20 31.20 21.96 54.08
CA GLY A 20 31.01 21.58 55.50
C GLY A 20 31.32 20.12 55.98
N THR A 21 32.48 19.94 56.64
CA THR A 21 32.80 19.09 57.85
C THR A 21 32.36 17.61 58.08
N GLN A 22 33.36 16.70 58.04
CA GLN A 22 33.92 15.81 59.12
C GLN A 22 33.13 14.73 59.94
N ASN A 23 33.80 13.55 60.05
CA ASN A 23 33.86 12.55 61.16
C ASN A 23 32.58 11.73 61.54
N SER A 24 32.62 10.53 62.14
CA SER A 24 33.68 9.80 62.88
C SER A 24 33.64 8.23 62.77
N THR A 25 34.50 7.57 63.57
CA THR A 25 34.96 6.16 63.63
C THR A 25 33.95 5.05 64.00
N VAL A 26 34.26 3.79 63.62
CA VAL A 26 34.39 2.60 64.53
C VAL A 26 34.95 1.38 63.75
N VAL A 27 35.71 0.50 64.42
CA VAL A 27 36.36 -0.70 63.85
C VAL A 27 35.68 -1.99 64.35
N GLY A 28 35.60 -3.02 63.51
CA GLY A 28 35.16 -4.36 63.91
C GLY A 28 35.52 -5.44 62.88
N MET A 29 36.50 -6.29 63.20
CA MET A 29 36.90 -7.42 62.36
C MET A 29 35.95 -8.61 62.53
N LYS A 30 35.68 -9.34 61.44
CA LYS A 30 35.38 -10.77 61.49
C LYS A 30 35.70 -11.42 60.13
N GLU A 31 36.60 -12.39 60.15
CA GLU A 31 36.91 -13.23 58.99
C GLU A 31 35.83 -14.30 58.80
N THR A 32 35.57 -14.67 57.55
CA THR A 32 35.39 -16.05 57.03
C THR A 32 34.70 -16.03 55.66
N GLY A 33 34.95 -17.06 54.83
CA GLY A 33 34.13 -17.34 53.63
C GLY A 33 34.64 -16.78 52.30
N LEU A 34 35.76 -17.32 51.79
CA LEU A 34 36.11 -17.16 50.36
C LEU A 34 35.00 -17.76 49.49
N THR A 35 34.21 -16.90 48.84
CA THR A 35 33.22 -17.28 47.82
C THR A 35 33.29 -16.33 46.63
N ASN A 36 33.27 -16.88 45.41
CA ASN A 36 33.59 -16.15 44.17
C ASN A 36 32.61 -15.01 43.86
N LYS A 37 32.95 -13.76 44.23
CA LYS A 37 32.19 -12.56 43.87
C LYS A 37 32.62 -12.01 42.50
N LYS A 38 31.63 -11.83 41.63
CA LYS A 38 31.80 -11.27 40.28
C LYS A 38 31.86 -9.73 40.35
N LYS A 39 32.85 -9.14 39.67
CA LYS A 39 32.97 -7.71 39.29
C LYS A 39 32.28 -6.69 40.22
N THR A 40 33.05 -6.15 41.14
CA THR A 40 32.67 -5.00 41.99
C THR A 40 32.29 -3.77 41.15
N LEU A 41 30.99 -3.49 41.14
CA LEU A 41 30.39 -2.16 40.94
C LEU A 41 30.29 -1.54 42.34
N ASP A 42 30.71 -0.29 42.51
CA ASP A 42 30.33 0.47 43.71
C ASP A 42 28.93 1.05 43.49
N GLU A 43 28.03 0.80 44.44
CA GLU A 43 26.63 1.25 44.34
C GLU A 43 26.44 2.73 44.73
N LYS A 44 27.45 3.38 45.34
CA LYS A 44 27.43 4.81 45.67
C LYS A 44 27.73 5.72 44.47
N ASP A 45 28.67 5.34 43.61
CA ASP A 45 29.07 6.13 42.44
C ASP A 45 28.71 5.49 41.07
N ASN A 46 28.22 4.25 41.08
CA ASN A 46 27.82 3.46 39.91
C ASN A 46 28.97 3.20 38.91
N LYS A 47 30.22 3.14 39.39
CA LYS A 47 31.42 2.81 38.61
C LYS A 47 32.07 1.50 39.06
N TYR A 48 32.84 0.91 38.14
CA TYR A 48 33.52 -0.37 38.35
C TYR A 48 34.95 -0.14 38.86
N TYR A 49 35.33 -0.88 39.90
CA TYR A 49 36.65 -0.81 40.54
C TYR A 49 37.32 -2.19 40.61
N CYS A 50 38.64 -2.21 40.55
CA CYS A 50 39.47 -3.41 40.66
C CYS A 50 39.58 -3.86 42.13
N ASN A 51 39.10 -5.06 42.44
CA ASN A 51 39.19 -5.65 43.77
C ASN A 51 40.59 -6.21 44.12
N LEU A 52 41.60 -6.01 43.26
CA LEU A 52 42.98 -6.50 43.45
C LEU A 52 44.03 -5.38 43.55
N CYS A 53 43.75 -4.17 43.05
CA CYS A 53 44.65 -3.01 43.18
C CYS A 53 43.93 -1.66 43.36
N ALA A 54 42.64 -1.67 43.71
CA ALA A 54 41.74 -0.51 43.87
C ALA A 54 41.53 0.41 42.64
N ALA A 55 42.35 0.31 41.58
CA ALA A 55 42.21 1.10 40.36
C ALA A 55 40.82 0.96 39.74
N GLY A 56 40.19 2.06 39.33
CA GLY A 56 38.80 2.02 38.89
C GLY A 56 38.24 3.34 38.39
N GLY A 57 36.97 3.59 38.74
CA GLY A 57 36.21 4.74 38.26
C GLY A 57 35.61 4.56 36.86
N TRP A 58 35.59 3.34 36.31
CA TRP A 58 35.11 3.09 34.94
C TRP A 58 33.59 2.95 34.89
N ASP A 59 32.88 3.68 34.02
CA ASP A 59 31.43 3.49 33.77
C ASP A 59 31.05 2.14 33.13
N LYS A 60 32.02 1.28 32.80
CA LYS A 60 31.81 0.07 31.99
C LYS A 60 32.61 -1.11 32.54
N SER A 61 31.92 -2.20 32.89
CA SER A 61 32.51 -3.47 33.35
C SER A 61 33.42 -4.18 32.32
N VAL A 62 33.46 -3.68 31.08
CA VAL A 62 34.40 -4.09 30.03
C VAL A 62 35.78 -3.50 30.27
N SER A 63 35.87 -2.23 30.70
CA SER A 63 37.15 -1.56 31.02
C SER A 63 37.84 -2.26 32.19
N LEU A 64 37.11 -2.56 33.26
CA LEU A 64 37.56 -3.43 34.36
C LEU A 64 38.08 -4.78 33.85
N SER A 65 37.44 -5.36 32.83
CA SER A 65 37.88 -6.65 32.25
C SER A 65 39.16 -6.53 31.41
N GLN A 66 39.40 -5.39 30.77
CA GLN A 66 40.64 -5.11 30.03
C GLN A 66 41.79 -4.80 30.99
N HIS A 67 41.52 -4.05 32.07
CA HIS A 67 42.46 -3.81 33.15
C HIS A 67 42.89 -5.12 33.82
N MET A 68 41.93 -5.95 34.26
CA MET A 68 42.23 -7.28 34.84
C MET A 68 43.08 -8.13 33.90
N ARG A 69 42.76 -8.18 32.60
CA ARG A 69 43.52 -8.95 31.60
C ARG A 69 44.98 -8.48 31.42
N HIS A 70 45.31 -7.23 31.77
CA HIS A 70 46.69 -6.72 31.70
C HIS A 70 47.42 -6.77 33.05
N MET A 71 46.80 -6.23 34.11
CA MET A 71 47.47 -6.02 35.42
C MET A 71 47.32 -7.22 36.36
N HIS A 72 46.25 -8.01 36.23
CA HIS A 72 45.92 -9.17 37.07
C HIS A 72 45.71 -10.41 36.19
N LYS A 73 46.72 -10.67 35.36
CA LYS A 73 46.65 -11.63 34.25
C LYS A 73 46.51 -13.08 34.74
N VAL A 74 47.01 -13.41 35.93
CA VAL A 74 46.97 -14.76 36.51
C VAL A 74 45.55 -15.04 37.01
N GLU A 75 45.02 -14.12 37.82
CA GLU A 75 43.70 -14.13 38.43
C GLU A 75 42.60 -14.03 37.36
N TYR A 76 42.82 -13.18 36.34
CA TYR A 76 41.95 -13.08 35.19
C TYR A 76 41.85 -14.41 34.43
N ASN A 77 42.97 -15.09 34.19
CA ASN A 77 42.97 -16.39 33.52
C ASN A 77 42.33 -17.48 34.39
N ALA A 78 42.58 -17.49 35.70
CA ALA A 78 41.94 -18.40 36.64
C ALA A 78 40.41 -18.22 36.72
N SER A 79 39.91 -17.00 36.48
CA SER A 79 38.47 -16.70 36.43
C SER A 79 37.72 -17.20 35.17
N ILE A 80 38.41 -17.87 34.23
CA ILE A 80 37.82 -18.37 32.98
C ILE A 80 37.38 -19.82 33.17
N GLU A 81 36.08 -20.03 33.39
CA GLU A 81 35.46 -21.36 33.31
C GLU A 81 35.69 -21.97 31.91
N VAL A 82 36.44 -23.07 31.84
CA VAL A 82 36.71 -23.80 30.59
C VAL A 82 35.47 -24.66 30.24
N PRO A 83 34.83 -24.48 29.07
CA PRO A 83 33.65 -25.25 28.71
C PRO A 83 34.02 -26.71 28.41
N MET A 84 33.20 -27.64 28.91
CA MET A 84 33.45 -29.09 28.84
C MET A 84 33.75 -29.60 27.43
N THR A 85 34.71 -30.51 27.35
CA THR A 85 35.20 -31.14 26.12
C THR A 85 34.08 -31.87 25.37
N LYS A 86 33.93 -31.60 24.07
CA LYS A 86 32.95 -32.29 23.22
C LYS A 86 33.26 -33.78 23.15
N ARG A 87 32.43 -34.64 23.76
CA ARG A 87 32.48 -36.11 23.59
C ARG A 87 32.61 -36.44 22.09
N ARG A 88 33.69 -37.11 21.70
CA ARG A 88 33.83 -37.67 20.33
C ARG A 88 32.68 -38.65 20.06
N TRP A 89 32.43 -38.94 18.79
CA TRP A 89 31.53 -40.04 18.41
C TRP A 89 32.34 -41.34 18.38
N THR A 90 31.79 -42.45 18.87
CA THR A 90 32.35 -43.80 18.61
C THR A 90 32.03 -44.24 17.18
N LYS A 91 32.57 -45.39 16.73
CA LYS A 91 32.19 -45.97 15.43
C LYS A 91 30.73 -46.46 15.46
N ASP A 92 30.34 -47.04 16.58
CA ASP A 92 29.05 -47.70 16.81
C ASP A 92 27.92 -46.66 16.89
N GLU A 93 28.13 -45.54 17.59
CA GLU A 93 27.19 -44.40 17.56
C GLU A 93 26.96 -43.85 16.14
N VAL A 94 27.98 -43.94 15.27
CA VAL A 94 27.88 -43.49 13.87
C VAL A 94 27.15 -44.53 13.00
N LEU A 95 27.34 -45.82 13.28
CA LEU A 95 26.64 -46.92 12.61
C LEU A 95 25.14 -46.90 12.94
N ILE A 96 24.78 -46.83 14.22
CA ILE A 96 23.39 -46.81 14.70
C ILE A 96 22.66 -45.54 14.20
N LEU A 97 23.36 -44.40 14.11
CA LEU A 97 22.81 -43.18 13.51
C LEU A 97 22.54 -43.37 12.01
N ALA A 98 23.45 -44.04 11.28
CA ALA A 98 23.31 -44.30 9.86
C ALA A 98 22.18 -45.28 9.55
N GLU A 99 22.03 -46.35 10.34
CA GLU A 99 20.89 -47.28 10.23
C GLU A 99 19.54 -46.58 10.45
N PHE A 100 19.42 -45.76 11.50
CA PHE A 100 18.18 -45.02 11.72
C PHE A 100 17.90 -43.96 10.65
N GLU A 101 18.93 -43.43 9.98
CA GLU A 101 18.71 -42.58 8.80
C GLU A 101 18.37 -43.37 7.54
N ALA A 102 18.92 -44.58 7.37
CA ALA A 102 18.59 -45.48 6.28
C ALA A 102 17.10 -45.86 6.31
N LYS A 103 16.61 -46.23 7.51
CA LYS A 103 15.24 -46.70 7.82
C LYS A 103 14.15 -45.61 7.84
N ILE A 104 14.46 -44.33 7.53
CA ILE A 104 13.46 -43.25 7.43
C ILE A 104 12.98 -43.10 5.96
N PRO A 105 11.68 -43.29 5.67
CA PRO A 105 11.15 -43.17 4.31
C PRO A 105 11.13 -41.70 3.81
N PRO A 106 11.40 -41.46 2.51
CA PRO A 106 11.46 -40.12 1.93
C PRO A 106 10.06 -39.54 1.65
N GLY A 107 9.42 -38.93 2.66
CA GLY A 107 8.16 -38.20 2.45
C GLY A 107 7.55 -37.46 3.65
N GLY A 108 7.90 -37.83 4.89
CA GLY A 108 7.28 -37.27 6.09
C GLY A 108 7.60 -35.79 6.34
N GLY A 109 6.59 -35.02 6.78
CA GLY A 109 6.67 -33.56 6.97
C GLY A 109 7.57 -33.02 8.10
N LYS A 110 8.17 -33.90 8.94
CA LYS A 110 9.23 -33.52 9.90
C LYS A 110 10.60 -33.62 9.21
N SER A 111 11.50 -32.66 9.43
CA SER A 111 12.85 -32.79 8.83
C SER A 111 13.66 -33.91 9.52
N ILE A 112 14.43 -34.66 8.74
CA ILE A 112 15.24 -35.80 9.23
C ILE A 112 16.16 -35.40 10.41
N ASN A 113 16.65 -34.16 10.44
CA ASN A 113 17.47 -33.66 11.56
C ASN A 113 16.70 -33.53 12.89
N GLN A 114 15.38 -33.36 12.86
CA GLN A 114 14.55 -33.32 14.07
C GLN A 114 14.27 -34.75 14.54
N ILE A 115 13.91 -35.66 13.63
CA ILE A 115 13.66 -37.08 13.93
C ILE A 115 14.91 -37.73 14.57
N LEU A 116 16.10 -37.46 14.04
CA LEU A 116 17.35 -37.96 14.60
C LEU A 116 17.73 -37.30 15.95
N VAL A 117 17.28 -36.07 16.25
CA VAL A 117 17.46 -35.45 17.58
C VAL A 117 16.49 -36.03 18.61
N GLU A 118 15.24 -36.30 18.21
CA GLU A 118 14.25 -36.99 19.06
C GLU A 118 14.78 -38.36 19.51
N LYS A 119 15.55 -39.06 18.64
CA LYS A 119 16.10 -40.40 18.94
C LYS A 119 17.51 -40.41 19.54
N PHE A 120 18.33 -39.36 19.35
CA PHE A 120 19.67 -39.23 19.94
C PHE A 120 19.75 -38.02 20.89
N SER A 121 18.92 -38.02 21.93
CA SER A 121 18.78 -36.93 22.91
C SER A 121 20.09 -36.49 23.60
N THR A 122 21.07 -37.41 23.70
CA THR A 122 22.42 -37.14 24.24
C THR A 122 23.33 -36.35 23.28
N ARG A 123 22.91 -36.11 22.03
CA ARG A 123 23.69 -35.45 20.98
C ARG A 123 22.95 -34.21 20.46
N THR A 124 23.64 -33.06 20.44
CA THR A 124 23.04 -31.81 19.97
C THR A 124 22.72 -31.84 18.46
N LEU A 125 21.66 -31.13 18.07
CA LEU A 125 21.24 -30.93 16.67
C LEU A 125 22.40 -30.53 15.74
N GLU A 126 23.28 -29.64 16.21
CA GLU A 126 24.46 -29.20 15.47
C GLU A 126 25.57 -30.27 15.37
N SER A 127 25.69 -31.18 16.36
CA SER A 127 26.58 -32.35 16.27
C SER A 127 26.10 -33.33 15.19
N ILE A 128 24.79 -33.64 15.19
CA ILE A 128 24.17 -34.54 14.21
C ILE A 128 24.29 -33.95 12.80
N LYS A 129 23.93 -32.67 12.60
CA LYS A 129 24.14 -31.96 11.32
C LYS A 129 25.60 -31.92 10.87
N SER A 130 26.57 -31.97 11.80
CA SER A 130 27.99 -32.05 11.44
C SER A 130 28.38 -33.47 10.99
N ARG A 131 27.88 -34.52 11.66
CA ARG A 131 28.11 -35.92 11.26
C ARG A 131 27.50 -36.21 9.87
N ARG A 132 26.26 -35.78 9.62
CA ARG A 132 25.53 -35.93 8.34
C ARG A 132 26.15 -35.17 7.14
N LYS A 133 27.19 -34.35 7.38
CA LYS A 133 27.97 -33.68 6.32
C LYS A 133 29.22 -34.46 5.89
N MET A 134 29.66 -35.44 6.67
CA MET A 134 30.83 -36.27 6.36
C MET A 134 30.52 -37.17 5.15
N LYS A 135 31.47 -37.33 4.21
CA LYS A 135 31.29 -38.19 3.03
C LYS A 135 31.12 -39.66 3.43
N GLU A 136 32.00 -40.15 4.30
CA GLU A 136 31.99 -41.49 4.91
C GLU A 136 30.59 -41.89 5.42
N TYR A 137 29.96 -41.02 6.21
CA TYR A 137 28.65 -41.28 6.79
C TYR A 137 27.54 -41.38 5.73
N ARG A 138 27.61 -40.56 4.68
CA ARG A 138 26.61 -40.62 3.59
C ARG A 138 26.75 -41.88 2.77
N ASN A 139 27.99 -42.30 2.49
CA ASN A 139 28.26 -43.58 1.84
C ASN A 139 27.69 -44.74 2.67
N LEU A 140 27.91 -44.73 4.00
CA LEU A 140 27.37 -45.74 4.92
C LEU A 140 25.83 -45.77 4.92
N VAL A 141 25.16 -44.60 5.00
CA VAL A 141 23.69 -44.53 4.89
C VAL A 141 23.18 -45.05 3.55
N GLN A 142 23.91 -44.81 2.46
CA GLN A 142 23.52 -45.32 1.14
C GLN A 142 23.68 -46.85 1.08
N GLN A 143 24.84 -47.39 1.46
CA GLN A 143 25.10 -48.84 1.53
C GLN A 143 24.05 -49.59 2.37
N LEU A 144 23.62 -49.01 3.50
CA LEU A 144 22.57 -49.58 4.34
C LEU A 144 21.17 -49.54 3.70
N ARG A 145 20.89 -48.55 2.85
CA ARG A 145 19.64 -48.51 2.05
C ARG A 145 19.67 -49.48 0.88
N ASP A 146 20.80 -49.56 0.20
CA ASP A 146 20.98 -50.48 -0.94
C ASP A 146 20.85 -51.94 -0.45
N CYS A 147 21.46 -52.26 0.70
CA CYS A 147 21.33 -53.57 1.37
C CYS A 147 19.89 -53.87 1.83
N HIS A 148 19.17 -52.90 2.40
CA HIS A 148 17.75 -53.08 2.73
C HIS A 148 16.85 -53.24 1.49
N ALA A 149 17.18 -52.61 0.37
CA ALA A 149 16.48 -52.82 -0.90
C ALA A 149 16.70 -54.26 -1.41
N SER A 150 17.94 -54.77 -1.38
CA SER A 150 18.26 -56.16 -1.73
C SER A 150 17.51 -57.19 -0.87
N GLN A 151 17.31 -56.92 0.42
CA GLN A 151 16.54 -57.80 1.33
C GLN A 151 15.01 -57.80 1.09
N THR A 152 14.51 -57.02 0.13
CA THR A 152 13.07 -56.95 -0.20
C THR A 152 12.74 -57.59 -1.56
N ILE A 153 13.70 -58.30 -2.19
CA ILE A 153 13.55 -58.88 -3.54
C ILE A 153 13.99 -60.36 -3.57
N GLU A 154 13.39 -61.17 -2.70
CA GLU A 154 13.31 -62.62 -2.85
C GLU A 154 11.85 -63.05 -2.67
N GLY A 155 11.10 -63.16 -3.78
CA GLY A 155 9.69 -63.56 -3.75
C GLY A 155 8.90 -63.27 -5.03
N LEU A 156 8.54 -64.36 -5.73
CA LEU A 156 7.59 -64.47 -6.85
C LEU A 156 8.08 -64.01 -8.25
N GLU A 157 7.63 -64.74 -9.27
CA GLU A 157 8.15 -64.78 -10.64
C GLU A 157 7.12 -64.36 -11.71
N CYS A 158 7.56 -64.42 -12.98
CA CYS A 158 6.94 -64.25 -14.32
C CYS A 158 5.42 -64.59 -14.47
N THR A 159 4.68 -64.16 -15.52
CA THR A 159 4.97 -64.03 -16.98
C THR A 159 4.10 -62.93 -17.65
N GLU A 160 4.64 -62.03 -18.50
CA GLU A 160 4.70 -62.03 -19.99
C GLU A 160 3.46 -61.54 -20.80
N GLY A 161 3.73 -60.87 -21.94
CA GLY A 161 2.78 -60.46 -23.00
C GLY A 161 2.21 -59.03 -22.91
N SER A 162 2.06 -58.20 -23.97
CA SER A 162 2.83 -57.91 -25.21
C SER A 162 2.05 -56.90 -26.08
N SER A 163 2.69 -55.87 -26.67
CA SER A 163 2.37 -55.17 -27.96
C SER A 163 0.97 -54.53 -28.20
N ASP A 164 0.66 -53.55 -29.08
CA ASP A 164 1.34 -52.50 -29.90
C ASP A 164 0.21 -51.57 -30.51
N VAL A 165 0.36 -50.55 -31.37
CA VAL A 165 1.23 -49.34 -31.54
C VAL A 165 0.65 -48.48 -32.71
N ASN A 166 1.01 -47.18 -32.84
CA ASN A 166 0.81 -46.29 -34.03
C ASN A 166 -0.64 -45.82 -34.40
N ASN A 167 -0.92 -44.77 -35.21
CA ASN A 167 -0.30 -43.42 -35.41
C ASN A 167 -1.20 -42.45 -36.27
N LEU A 168 -0.85 -41.15 -36.36
CA LEU A 168 -1.04 -40.17 -37.48
C LEU A 168 -2.42 -39.62 -37.99
N THR A 169 -2.72 -38.35 -37.63
CA THR A 169 -2.95 -37.11 -38.47
C THR A 169 -3.86 -36.98 -39.74
N VAL A 170 -4.69 -35.90 -39.75
CA VAL A 170 -4.89 -34.84 -40.83
C VAL A 170 -5.75 -35.17 -42.10
N VAL A 171 -6.58 -34.32 -42.77
CA VAL A 171 -7.31 -33.01 -42.58
C VAL A 171 -8.29 -32.78 -43.78
N ASN A 172 -9.34 -31.92 -43.62
CA ASN A 172 -10.24 -31.30 -44.65
C ASN A 172 -11.27 -32.17 -45.43
N ASP A 173 -12.50 -31.66 -45.66
CA ASP A 173 -12.84 -30.82 -46.84
C ASP A 173 -14.21 -30.06 -46.73
N SER A 174 -14.75 -29.50 -47.83
CA SER A 174 -15.78 -28.40 -47.87
C SER A 174 -17.10 -28.74 -48.66
N ILE A 175 -17.94 -27.71 -48.99
CA ILE A 175 -19.25 -27.66 -49.73
C ILE A 175 -20.45 -27.38 -48.76
N ILE A 176 -21.33 -26.37 -48.84
CA ILE A 176 -22.03 -25.51 -49.86
C ILE A 176 -23.52 -25.92 -50.09
N VAL A 177 -24.40 -25.21 -49.37
CA VAL A 177 -25.74 -24.60 -49.69
C VAL A 177 -26.59 -25.07 -50.88
N GLU A 178 -27.89 -25.30 -50.64
CA GLU A 178 -29.02 -24.78 -51.44
C GLU A 178 -30.34 -24.71 -50.61
N GLU A 179 -31.42 -24.13 -51.16
CA GLU A 179 -32.64 -23.62 -50.46
C GLU A 179 -33.83 -24.65 -50.51
N ASP A 180 -35.10 -24.45 -50.08
CA ASP A 180 -35.97 -23.27 -50.04
C ASP A 180 -37.36 -23.53 -49.35
N ASN A 181 -38.20 -22.48 -49.20
CA ASN A 181 -39.68 -22.40 -49.01
C ASN A 181 -40.39 -22.33 -47.61
N GLU A 182 -41.52 -21.60 -47.65
CA GLU A 182 -42.51 -21.14 -46.63
C GLU A 182 -42.94 -22.08 -45.47
N THR A 183 -43.54 -21.64 -44.33
CA THR A 183 -43.85 -20.34 -43.63
C THR A 183 -44.11 -20.66 -42.11
N ASN A 184 -44.68 -19.87 -41.16
CA ASN A 184 -45.43 -18.59 -41.05
C ASN A 184 -45.17 -17.92 -39.64
N PRO A 185 -45.93 -16.95 -39.03
CA PRO A 185 -45.25 -15.83 -38.34
C PRO A 185 -45.44 -15.65 -36.82
N ASP A 186 -46.24 -16.49 -36.13
CA ASP A 186 -46.79 -16.16 -34.79
C ASP A 186 -46.08 -16.80 -33.58
N ASP A 187 -45.04 -17.61 -33.78
CA ASP A 187 -44.17 -18.04 -32.69
C ASP A 187 -42.70 -17.72 -33.01
N ARG A 188 -42.03 -17.00 -32.10
CA ARG A 188 -40.62 -16.59 -32.27
C ARG A 188 -39.70 -17.47 -31.44
N ASP A 189 -39.67 -18.74 -31.82
CA ASP A 189 -38.55 -19.64 -31.49
C ASP A 189 -37.29 -19.10 -32.19
N ILE A 190 -36.56 -18.22 -31.49
CA ILE A 190 -35.31 -17.65 -31.97
C ILE A 190 -34.28 -18.78 -32.00
N THR A 191 -34.12 -19.35 -33.20
CA THR A 191 -33.18 -20.44 -33.46
C THR A 191 -31.77 -19.93 -33.19
N VAL A 192 -31.12 -20.43 -32.13
CA VAL A 192 -29.80 -19.97 -31.70
C VAL A 192 -28.76 -20.70 -32.52
N LEU A 193 -28.02 -19.97 -33.36
CA LEU A 193 -26.86 -20.53 -34.05
C LEU A 193 -25.68 -20.61 -33.08
N GLY A 194 -25.21 -21.83 -32.81
CA GLY A 194 -24.01 -22.10 -32.02
C GLY A 194 -22.75 -21.57 -32.69
N THR A 195 -21.68 -21.39 -31.93
CA THR A 195 -20.37 -20.94 -32.47
C THR A 195 -19.71 -21.96 -33.41
N ASP A 196 -20.26 -23.17 -33.46
CA ASP A 196 -19.93 -24.32 -34.31
C ASP A 196 -20.89 -24.48 -35.50
N GLY A 197 -21.84 -23.56 -35.71
CA GLY A 197 -22.81 -23.57 -36.82
C GLY A 197 -24.10 -24.34 -36.53
N THR A 198 -24.12 -25.19 -35.51
CA THR A 198 -25.28 -25.98 -35.08
C THR A 198 -26.45 -25.08 -34.68
N THR A 199 -27.63 -25.27 -35.27
CA THR A 199 -28.87 -24.54 -34.93
C THR A 199 -29.62 -25.22 -33.80
N TYR A 200 -29.94 -24.46 -32.75
CA TYR A 200 -30.70 -24.91 -31.58
C TYR A 200 -32.10 -24.27 -31.61
N PRO A 201 -33.20 -25.04 -31.48
CA PRO A 201 -34.56 -24.53 -31.68
C PRO A 201 -34.89 -23.34 -30.76
N ASN A 202 -34.41 -23.40 -29.51
CA ASN A 202 -34.50 -22.28 -28.58
C ASN A 202 -33.27 -22.20 -27.67
N ILE A 203 -33.16 -21.08 -26.95
CA ILE A 203 -32.02 -20.78 -26.09
C ILE A 203 -31.89 -21.74 -24.88
N GLN A 204 -32.98 -22.37 -24.42
CA GLN A 204 -32.92 -23.34 -23.33
C GLN A 204 -32.26 -24.66 -23.77
N GLN A 205 -32.53 -25.11 -25.00
CA GLN A 205 -31.89 -26.29 -25.60
C GLN A 205 -30.37 -26.07 -25.72
N TYR A 206 -29.96 -24.91 -26.26
CA TYR A 206 -28.54 -24.51 -26.39
C TYR A 206 -27.81 -24.51 -25.04
N ILE A 207 -28.44 -23.96 -24.00
CA ILE A 207 -27.92 -23.92 -22.63
C ILE A 207 -27.78 -25.33 -22.05
N LYS A 208 -28.76 -26.22 -22.26
CA LYS A 208 -28.70 -27.62 -21.81
C LYS A 208 -27.50 -28.34 -22.40
N GLU A 209 -27.33 -28.29 -23.73
CA GLU A 209 -26.39 -29.16 -24.43
C GLU A 209 -24.94 -28.65 -24.34
N LYS A 210 -24.68 -27.36 -24.58
CA LYS A 210 -23.31 -26.83 -24.51
C LYS A 210 -22.71 -26.77 -23.10
N ILE A 211 -23.52 -26.71 -22.04
CA ILE A 211 -23.02 -26.75 -20.65
C ILE A 211 -22.67 -28.18 -20.22
N ILE A 212 -23.29 -29.21 -20.81
CA ILE A 212 -23.01 -30.62 -20.46
C ILE A 212 -21.75 -31.14 -21.17
N GLU A 213 -21.55 -30.83 -22.45
CA GLU A 213 -20.39 -31.34 -23.21
C GLU A 213 -19.14 -30.46 -23.11
N GLY A 214 -19.29 -29.17 -22.85
CA GLY A 214 -18.17 -28.27 -22.62
C GLY A 214 -17.41 -28.62 -21.34
N ARG A 215 -16.10 -28.85 -21.40
CA ARG A 215 -15.23 -29.05 -20.21
C ARG A 215 -15.01 -27.78 -19.37
N VAL A 216 -16.03 -26.92 -19.27
CA VAL A 216 -16.06 -25.73 -18.43
C VAL A 216 -16.69 -26.11 -17.10
N ARG A 217 -15.86 -26.43 -16.10
CA ARG A 217 -16.31 -26.55 -14.70
C ARG A 217 -16.67 -25.18 -14.12
N MET A 218 -17.80 -24.60 -14.55
CA MET A 218 -18.54 -23.70 -13.68
C MET A 218 -18.99 -24.51 -12.45
N CYS A 219 -18.81 -23.95 -11.25
CA CYS A 219 -18.85 -24.71 -10.00
C CYS A 219 -20.14 -25.52 -9.83
N THR A 220 -20.00 -26.82 -9.57
CA THR A 220 -21.11 -27.76 -9.33
C THR A 220 -22.08 -27.22 -8.27
N THR A 221 -21.55 -26.53 -7.25
CA THR A 221 -22.30 -25.87 -6.18
C THR A 221 -23.33 -24.84 -6.63
N MET A 222 -23.26 -24.29 -7.85
CA MET A 222 -24.33 -23.43 -8.39
C MET A 222 -25.49 -24.22 -9.01
N VAL A 223 -25.23 -25.45 -9.49
CA VAL A 223 -26.26 -26.35 -10.05
C VAL A 223 -26.88 -27.19 -8.95
N GLU A 224 -26.07 -27.69 -8.01
CA GLU A 224 -26.50 -28.39 -6.79
C GLU A 224 -27.44 -27.51 -5.94
N ALA A 225 -27.12 -26.21 -5.81
CA ALA A 225 -27.97 -25.23 -5.13
C ALA A 225 -29.28 -24.90 -5.89
N LEU A 226 -29.38 -25.23 -7.18
CA LEU A 226 -30.63 -25.11 -7.95
C LEU A 226 -31.45 -26.41 -7.89
N SER A 227 -30.83 -27.59 -7.93
CA SER A 227 -31.55 -28.87 -7.79
C SER A 227 -32.15 -29.05 -6.40
N HIS A 228 -31.51 -28.52 -5.36
CA HIS A 228 -32.04 -28.54 -3.99
C HIS A 228 -33.28 -27.66 -3.77
N TYR A 229 -33.58 -26.70 -4.65
CA TYR A 229 -34.67 -25.72 -4.47
C TYR A 229 -35.92 -26.03 -5.31
N VAL A 230 -35.99 -27.21 -5.93
CA VAL A 230 -37.11 -27.67 -6.77
C VAL A 230 -37.89 -28.81 -6.11
N ASN A 231 -37.37 -29.39 -5.02
CA ASN A 231 -37.95 -30.55 -4.32
C ASN A 231 -38.05 -30.32 -2.80
N ASP A 232 -38.81 -29.30 -2.38
CA ASP A 232 -39.18 -29.14 -0.97
C ASP A 232 -40.30 -30.14 -0.58
N ASP A 233 -40.02 -31.07 0.33
CA ASP A 233 -40.66 -31.10 1.66
C ASP A 233 -39.95 -32.08 2.64
N VAL A 234 -40.31 -32.01 3.92
CA VAL A 234 -39.97 -32.89 5.06
C VAL A 234 -38.58 -32.71 5.72
N ARG A 235 -38.65 -32.24 6.97
CA ARG A 235 -37.63 -32.15 8.04
C ARG A 235 -36.63 -33.32 8.15
N THR A 236 -35.37 -32.99 8.43
CA THR A 236 -34.71 -33.19 9.75
C THR A 236 -33.41 -32.36 9.86
N ASP A 237 -32.77 -32.31 11.04
CA ASP A 237 -31.76 -31.29 11.40
C ASP A 237 -30.29 -31.73 11.17
N PRO A 238 -29.49 -31.03 10.33
CA PRO A 238 -28.06 -31.34 10.13
C PRO A 238 -27.11 -30.82 11.23
N VAL A 239 -27.59 -30.07 12.22
CA VAL A 239 -26.72 -29.40 13.22
C VAL A 239 -26.20 -30.37 14.29
N GLU A 240 -26.89 -31.48 14.54
CA GLU A 240 -26.63 -32.34 15.71
C GLU A 240 -25.39 -33.25 15.56
N GLU A 241 -25.08 -33.77 14.36
CA GLU A 241 -23.85 -34.56 14.14
C GLU A 241 -22.56 -33.73 14.19
N SER A 242 -22.63 -32.44 13.83
CA SER A 242 -21.43 -31.58 13.75
C SER A 242 -20.91 -31.07 15.11
N LEU A 243 -21.69 -31.22 16.19
CA LEU A 243 -21.37 -30.61 17.50
C LEU A 243 -20.64 -31.54 18.48
N ASN A 244 -20.76 -32.86 18.36
CA ASN A 244 -20.13 -33.79 19.30
C ASN A 244 -18.61 -33.89 19.09
N GLY A 245 -18.13 -34.01 17.84
CA GLY A 245 -16.69 -34.13 17.54
C GLY A 245 -15.84 -32.89 17.88
N ILE A 246 -16.45 -31.73 18.12
CA ILE A 246 -15.75 -30.50 18.52
C ILE A 246 -15.64 -30.36 20.04
N ARG A 247 -16.56 -30.96 20.80
CA ARG A 247 -16.62 -30.85 22.27
C ARG A 247 -15.49 -31.66 22.93
N GLU A 248 -15.34 -32.91 22.53
CA GLU A 248 -14.31 -33.83 23.05
C GLU A 248 -12.88 -33.32 22.77
N ALA A 249 -12.67 -32.67 21.63
CA ALA A 249 -11.38 -32.11 21.24
C ALA A 249 -10.94 -30.88 22.08
N LEU A 250 -11.88 -30.16 22.69
CA LEU A 250 -11.60 -28.96 23.49
C LEU A 250 -11.30 -29.27 24.96
N GLU A 251 -11.99 -30.25 25.54
CA GLU A 251 -11.84 -30.62 26.95
C GLU A 251 -10.54 -31.39 27.21
N SER A 252 -10.06 -32.15 26.22
CA SER A 252 -8.74 -32.82 26.23
C SER A 252 -7.55 -31.87 26.42
N ILE A 253 -7.64 -30.61 25.96
CA ILE A 253 -6.50 -29.70 25.86
C ILE A 253 -6.33 -28.78 27.09
N HIS A 254 -7.36 -28.61 27.93
CA HIS A 254 -7.28 -27.72 29.11
C HIS A 254 -6.82 -28.39 30.41
N SER A 255 -6.61 -29.71 30.43
CA SER A 255 -6.22 -30.46 31.63
C SER A 255 -4.77 -30.96 31.60
N SER A 256 -3.79 -30.03 31.67
CA SER A 256 -2.46 -30.32 32.27
C SER A 256 -1.49 -29.12 32.32
N LYS A 257 -1.14 -28.75 33.57
CA LYS A 257 0.07 -28.02 34.05
C LYS A 257 -0.05 -26.53 34.38
N THR A 258 -0.46 -26.28 35.62
CA THR A 258 -0.16 -25.08 36.41
C THR A 258 1.18 -25.21 37.17
N HIS A 259 1.86 -24.07 37.36
CA HIS A 259 2.90 -23.72 38.35
C HIS A 259 4.11 -24.63 38.63
N ILE A 260 5.30 -24.00 38.66
CA ILE A 260 6.03 -23.69 39.91
C ILE A 260 7.10 -22.58 39.65
N ASP A 261 7.59 -21.97 40.73
CA ASP A 261 8.69 -21.00 40.88
C ASP A 261 8.60 -19.55 40.33
N GLU A 262 8.52 -18.62 41.30
CA GLU A 262 8.87 -17.20 41.19
C GLU A 262 10.23 -16.88 41.88
N LYS A 263 10.51 -15.58 42.07
CA LYS A 263 11.42 -15.04 43.11
C LYS A 263 12.95 -15.20 42.99
N VAL A 264 13.49 -15.14 41.76
CA VAL A 264 14.68 -14.31 41.49
C VAL A 264 14.49 -13.56 40.15
N ASN A 265 15.11 -12.37 40.00
CA ASN A 265 15.18 -11.54 38.78
C ASN A 265 14.02 -10.57 38.45
N ALA A 266 13.70 -9.61 39.32
CA ALA A 266 12.87 -8.46 38.93
C ALA A 266 13.56 -7.53 37.90
N GLY A 267 14.78 -7.08 38.20
CA GLY A 267 15.50 -6.07 37.40
C GLY A 267 15.91 -6.52 35.99
N SER A 268 16.24 -7.81 35.80
CA SER A 268 16.68 -8.34 34.51
C SER A 268 15.51 -8.81 33.62
N LYS A 269 14.43 -9.39 34.19
CA LYS A 269 13.19 -9.73 33.46
C LYS A 269 12.64 -8.50 32.74
N LEU A 270 12.61 -7.32 33.37
CA LEU A 270 12.10 -6.08 32.74
C LEU A 270 12.86 -5.67 31.46
N ARG A 271 14.20 -5.83 31.43
CA ARG A 271 14.99 -5.56 30.21
C ARG A 271 14.78 -6.63 29.13
N SER A 272 14.63 -7.89 29.54
CA SER A 272 14.31 -9.02 28.65
C SER A 272 12.92 -8.86 28.01
N ILE A 273 11.88 -8.56 28.80
CA ILE A 273 10.50 -8.35 28.36
C ILE A 273 10.42 -7.15 27.41
N LYS A 274 10.98 -5.98 27.77
CA LYS A 274 11.00 -4.79 26.89
C LYS A 274 11.76 -5.06 25.57
N THR A 275 12.72 -5.99 25.56
CA THR A 275 13.41 -6.42 24.33
C THR A 275 12.56 -7.39 23.51
N LYS A 276 11.95 -8.41 24.13
CA LYS A 276 11.00 -9.33 23.48
C LYS A 276 9.80 -8.57 22.87
N GLN A 277 9.23 -7.61 23.58
CA GLN A 277 8.15 -6.74 23.08
C GLN A 277 8.60 -5.91 21.86
N LYS A 278 9.79 -5.31 21.88
CA LYS A 278 10.36 -4.59 20.72
C LYS A 278 10.57 -5.50 19.52
N VAL A 279 11.07 -6.72 19.74
CA VAL A 279 11.23 -7.73 18.67
C VAL A 279 9.86 -8.18 18.14
N HIS A 280 8.86 -8.40 19.00
CA HIS A 280 7.51 -8.77 18.59
C HIS A 280 6.83 -7.65 17.78
N LYS A 281 6.84 -6.40 18.26
CA LYS A 281 6.25 -5.27 17.51
C LYS A 281 7.01 -5.01 16.20
N PHE A 282 8.34 -5.14 16.16
CA PHE A 282 9.09 -5.11 14.89
C PHE A 282 8.65 -6.25 13.94
N SER A 283 8.53 -7.49 14.44
CA SER A 283 8.07 -8.65 13.66
C SER A 283 6.67 -8.45 13.09
N HIS A 284 5.73 -7.95 13.89
CA HIS A 284 4.39 -7.55 13.46
C HIS A 284 4.44 -6.50 12.33
N TYR A 285 5.24 -5.44 12.51
CA TYR A 285 5.38 -4.37 11.51
C TYR A 285 6.02 -4.86 10.20
N GLN A 286 7.00 -5.77 10.28
CA GLN A 286 7.55 -6.41 9.07
C GLN A 286 6.55 -7.36 8.41
N ARG A 287 5.70 -8.06 9.18
CA ARG A 287 4.62 -8.94 8.69
C ARG A 287 3.57 -8.13 7.93
N LEU A 288 3.07 -7.04 8.51
CA LEU A 288 2.16 -6.11 7.84
C LEU A 288 2.84 -5.49 6.61
N PHE A 289 4.04 -4.90 6.72
CA PHE A 289 4.73 -4.30 5.56
C PHE A 289 4.89 -5.27 4.37
N LYS A 290 4.99 -6.59 4.63
CA LYS A 290 4.99 -7.64 3.60
C LYS A 290 3.58 -7.95 3.06
N LYS A 291 2.58 -8.16 3.92
CA LYS A 291 1.21 -8.57 3.54
C LYS A 291 0.33 -7.38 3.14
N ASP A 292 0.15 -6.43 4.04
CA ASP A 292 -0.71 -5.27 3.89
C ASP A 292 -0.04 -3.99 4.45
N LYS A 293 0.36 -3.12 3.53
CA LYS A 293 0.98 -1.82 3.85
C LYS A 293 -0.07 -0.74 4.17
N SER A 294 -1.32 -0.92 3.77
CA SER A 294 -2.41 0.01 4.03
C SER A 294 -2.86 -0.11 5.47
N LYS A 295 -3.06 -1.34 5.99
CA LYS A 295 -3.27 -1.61 7.42
C LYS A 295 -2.12 -1.12 8.29
N LEU A 296 -0.87 -1.27 7.83
CA LEU A 296 0.31 -0.69 8.50
C LEU A 296 0.31 0.85 8.48
N ALA A 297 -0.19 1.47 7.40
CA ALA A 297 -0.32 2.92 7.33
C ALA A 297 -1.37 3.42 8.32
N SER A 298 -2.50 2.71 8.45
CA SER A 298 -3.47 2.95 9.52
C SER A 298 -2.77 2.87 10.87
N GLU A 299 -2.29 1.70 11.32
CA GLU A 299 -1.72 1.51 12.68
C GLU A 299 -0.63 2.55 13.08
N ILE A 300 0.09 3.14 12.11
CA ILE A 300 1.10 4.18 12.35
C ILE A 300 0.52 5.60 12.44
N PHE A 301 -0.50 5.95 11.65
CA PHE A 301 -1.05 7.31 11.54
C PHE A 301 -2.40 7.46 12.26
N ASP A 302 -3.26 6.46 12.10
CA ASP A 302 -4.53 6.30 12.79
C ASP A 302 -4.39 5.11 13.74
N GLY A 303 -4.25 5.34 15.05
CA GLY A 303 -4.04 4.29 16.07
C GLY A 303 -5.13 3.20 16.22
N VAL A 304 -5.99 3.03 15.21
CA VAL A 304 -6.66 1.78 14.85
C VAL A 304 -5.61 0.66 14.77
N ASP A 305 -5.50 -0.12 15.84
CA ASP A 305 -5.27 -1.54 15.67
C ASP A 305 -6.59 -2.16 15.18
N ASP A 306 -6.49 -3.23 14.39
CA ASP A 306 -7.66 -3.95 13.85
C ASP A 306 -8.20 -4.95 14.89
N SER A 307 -7.86 -4.72 16.17
CA SER A 307 -8.45 -5.28 17.37
C SER A 307 -9.77 -4.60 17.75
N ALA A 308 -10.32 -3.76 16.87
CA ALA A 308 -11.71 -3.32 16.93
C ALA A 308 -12.61 -4.56 16.77
N VAL A 309 -12.91 -5.20 17.91
CA VAL A 309 -13.84 -6.33 17.96
C VAL A 309 -15.14 -5.87 17.33
N LYS A 310 -15.59 -6.62 16.31
CA LYS A 310 -16.88 -6.37 15.66
C LYS A 310 -18.00 -6.42 16.71
N PRO A 311 -19.15 -5.77 16.47
CA PRO A 311 -20.29 -5.91 17.38
C PRO A 311 -20.71 -7.39 17.50
N PRO A 312 -21.16 -7.84 18.69
CA PRO A 312 -21.70 -9.17 18.90
C PRO A 312 -22.84 -9.49 17.94
N MET A 313 -22.98 -10.76 17.57
CA MET A 313 -23.91 -11.19 16.53
C MET A 313 -25.36 -10.76 16.81
N SER A 314 -25.83 -10.92 18.05
CA SER A 314 -27.18 -10.52 18.47
C SER A 314 -27.45 -9.03 18.28
N VAL A 315 -26.56 -8.18 18.80
CA VAL A 315 -26.66 -6.70 18.72
C VAL A 315 -26.64 -6.23 17.26
N ALA A 316 -25.79 -6.83 16.43
CA ALA A 316 -25.67 -6.48 15.02
C ALA A 316 -26.90 -6.94 14.21
N HIS A 317 -27.32 -8.20 14.36
CA HIS A 317 -28.46 -8.77 13.65
C HIS A 317 -29.75 -8.02 13.98
N GLU A 318 -30.08 -7.87 15.26
CA GLU A 318 -31.30 -7.20 15.70
C GLU A 318 -31.38 -5.74 15.23
N TYR A 319 -30.26 -5.02 15.27
CA TYR A 319 -30.20 -3.62 14.85
C TYR A 319 -30.36 -3.45 13.33
N PHE A 320 -29.69 -4.26 12.51
CA PHE A 320 -29.81 -4.16 11.04
C PHE A 320 -31.10 -4.79 10.51
N ARG A 321 -31.63 -5.83 11.16
CA ARG A 321 -32.95 -6.39 10.88
C ARG A 321 -34.05 -5.36 11.04
N LYS A 322 -34.07 -4.65 12.17
CA LYS A 322 -34.98 -3.50 12.42
C LYS A 322 -34.80 -2.33 11.44
N ILE A 323 -33.68 -2.26 10.70
CA ILE A 323 -33.51 -1.28 9.63
C ILE A 323 -34.08 -1.83 8.32
N TRP A 324 -33.64 -3.00 7.85
CA TRP A 324 -33.90 -3.46 6.49
C TRP A 324 -35.20 -4.23 6.29
N GLU A 325 -35.78 -4.86 7.33
CA GLU A 325 -37.04 -5.63 7.22
C GLU A 325 -38.30 -4.79 7.50
N ALA A 326 -38.13 -3.52 7.91
CA ALA A 326 -39.21 -2.60 8.22
C ALA A 326 -39.97 -2.17 6.96
N ASP A 327 -41.29 -2.41 6.92
CA ASP A 327 -42.14 -1.90 5.84
C ASP A 327 -42.16 -0.36 5.88
N THR A 328 -41.83 0.25 4.74
CA THR A 328 -41.95 1.68 4.49
C THR A 328 -42.19 1.87 3.00
N LYS A 329 -43.21 2.65 2.66
CA LYS A 329 -43.66 2.87 1.29
C LYS A 329 -43.53 4.35 0.98
N ASP A 330 -43.09 4.67 -0.23
CA ASP A 330 -43.10 6.05 -0.73
C ASP A 330 -44.55 6.55 -0.82
N THR A 331 -44.83 7.71 -0.24
CA THR A 331 -46.15 8.37 -0.28
C THR A 331 -46.20 9.55 -1.26
N GLY A 332 -45.09 9.83 -1.95
CA GLY A 332 -44.99 10.89 -2.94
C GLY A 332 -45.62 10.53 -4.29
N THR A 333 -46.19 11.53 -4.95
CA THR A 333 -46.85 11.38 -6.25
C THR A 333 -45.91 10.85 -7.33
N LEU A 334 -46.39 9.88 -8.11
CA LEU A 334 -45.72 9.37 -9.30
C LEU A 334 -46.13 10.18 -10.53
N GLU A 335 -45.19 10.94 -11.08
CA GLU A 335 -45.30 11.56 -12.41
C GLU A 335 -44.45 10.74 -13.39
N TYR A 336 -45.09 10.17 -14.42
CA TYR A 336 -44.38 9.51 -15.51
C TYR A 336 -43.84 10.54 -16.50
N LYS A 337 -42.63 10.29 -17.05
CA LYS A 337 -42.14 10.95 -18.26
C LYS A 337 -42.13 9.98 -19.44
N ALA A 338 -42.12 10.54 -20.64
CA ALA A 338 -41.84 9.75 -21.85
C ALA A 338 -40.51 8.99 -21.70
N SER A 339 -40.45 7.76 -22.23
CA SER A 339 -39.28 6.88 -22.11
C SER A 339 -38.08 7.45 -22.85
N VAL A 340 -36.89 7.34 -22.27
CA VAL A 340 -35.63 7.84 -22.84
C VAL A 340 -34.56 6.75 -22.85
N GLY A 341 -33.81 6.68 -23.96
CA GLY A 341 -32.63 5.81 -24.10
C GLY A 341 -32.93 4.31 -23.95
N ALA A 342 -34.12 3.86 -24.35
CA ALA A 342 -34.53 2.46 -24.24
C ALA A 342 -33.57 1.52 -25.01
N ASP A 343 -33.12 1.96 -26.18
CA ASP A 343 -32.05 1.36 -26.99
C ASP A 343 -30.73 1.19 -26.21
N VAL A 344 -30.28 2.23 -25.51
CA VAL A 344 -29.02 2.23 -24.73
C VAL A 344 -29.14 1.40 -23.46
N LEU A 345 -30.31 1.36 -22.82
CA LEU A 345 -30.55 0.65 -21.58
C LEU A 345 -30.76 -0.85 -21.81
N LEU A 346 -31.67 -1.21 -22.73
CA LEU A 346 -32.14 -2.58 -22.98
C LEU A 346 -31.44 -3.29 -24.14
N GLY A 347 -30.68 -2.59 -24.98
CA GLY A 347 -29.95 -3.22 -26.09
C GLY A 347 -28.97 -4.31 -25.62
N PRO A 348 -28.56 -5.26 -26.47
CA PRO A 348 -27.68 -6.36 -26.06
C PRO A 348 -26.41 -5.89 -25.34
N ILE A 349 -25.98 -6.61 -24.30
CA ILE A 349 -24.68 -6.39 -23.65
C ILE A 349 -23.58 -6.88 -24.56
N THR A 350 -22.58 -6.03 -24.81
CA THR A 350 -21.44 -6.32 -25.69
C THR A 350 -20.29 -7.03 -24.94
N ARG A 351 -19.44 -7.75 -25.67
CA ARG A 351 -18.22 -8.37 -25.10
C ARG A 351 -17.23 -7.31 -24.59
N GLU A 352 -17.30 -6.14 -25.20
CA GLU A 352 -16.49 -4.95 -24.96
C GLU A 352 -16.89 -4.27 -23.64
N GLU A 353 -18.19 -4.18 -23.35
CA GLU A 353 -18.71 -3.75 -22.05
C GLU A 353 -18.28 -4.69 -20.92
N ILE A 354 -18.33 -6.01 -21.15
CA ILE A 354 -17.91 -7.03 -20.18
C ILE A 354 -16.40 -6.93 -19.92
N ALA A 355 -15.58 -6.85 -20.97
CA ALA A 355 -14.14 -6.66 -20.85
C ALA A 355 -13.80 -5.36 -20.10
N TRP A 356 -14.43 -4.24 -20.45
CA TRP A 356 -14.31 -2.97 -19.75
C TRP A 356 -14.70 -3.09 -18.26
N ALA A 357 -15.82 -3.75 -17.95
CA ALA A 357 -16.30 -3.90 -16.59
C ALA A 357 -15.34 -4.73 -15.73
N ILE A 358 -14.77 -5.80 -16.29
CA ILE A 358 -13.72 -6.62 -15.66
C ILE A 358 -12.44 -5.81 -15.43
N ASP A 359 -11.92 -5.11 -16.44
CA ASP A 359 -10.64 -4.40 -16.34
C ASP A 359 -10.69 -3.16 -15.45
N GLN A 360 -11.86 -2.49 -15.39
CA GLN A 360 -12.11 -1.45 -14.39
C GLN A 360 -12.35 -2.01 -12.97
N THR A 361 -12.24 -3.32 -12.72
CA THR A 361 -12.45 -3.94 -11.40
C THR A 361 -11.12 -4.29 -10.73
N LYS A 362 -11.00 -3.97 -9.44
CA LYS A 362 -9.75 -4.16 -8.68
C LYS A 362 -9.46 -5.66 -8.51
N ASN A 363 -8.25 -6.10 -8.91
CA ASN A 363 -7.77 -7.48 -8.77
C ASN A 363 -7.82 -8.07 -7.35
N GLN A 364 -7.94 -7.24 -6.31
CA GLN A 364 -8.10 -7.66 -4.91
C GLN A 364 -9.41 -7.08 -4.33
N THR A 365 -10.49 -7.12 -5.10
CA THR A 365 -11.84 -6.85 -4.58
C THR A 365 -12.29 -8.00 -3.67
N ALA A 366 -13.19 -7.71 -2.73
CA ALA A 366 -13.78 -8.74 -1.90
C ALA A 366 -14.71 -9.64 -2.73
N VAL A 367 -14.65 -10.95 -2.45
CA VAL A 367 -15.56 -11.97 -2.99
C VAL A 367 -16.93 -11.89 -2.30
N GLY A 368 -17.98 -12.34 -2.98
CA GLY A 368 -19.31 -12.47 -2.41
C GLY A 368 -19.44 -13.69 -1.48
N PRO A 369 -20.68 -14.05 -1.10
CA PRO A 369 -20.97 -15.31 -0.40
C PRO A 369 -20.79 -16.54 -1.29
N ASP A 370 -20.77 -16.35 -2.61
CA ASP A 370 -20.42 -17.33 -3.65
C ASP A 370 -18.92 -17.70 -3.68
N HIS A 371 -18.08 -16.96 -2.94
CA HIS A 371 -16.62 -17.09 -2.90
C HIS A 371 -15.87 -16.87 -4.24
N VAL A 372 -16.58 -16.61 -5.34
CA VAL A 372 -16.03 -16.34 -6.68
C VAL A 372 -15.12 -15.10 -6.67
N SER A 373 -13.92 -15.24 -7.20
CA SER A 373 -12.92 -14.17 -7.33
C SER A 373 -12.83 -13.60 -8.75
N LEU A 374 -12.21 -12.42 -8.90
CA LEU A 374 -11.96 -11.82 -10.22
C LEU A 374 -10.94 -12.62 -11.07
N SER A 375 -10.23 -13.57 -10.47
CA SER A 375 -9.44 -14.57 -11.20
C SER A 375 -10.37 -15.54 -11.92
N ASP A 376 -11.38 -16.03 -11.21
CA ASP A 376 -12.27 -17.10 -11.67
C ASP A 376 -13.24 -16.57 -12.74
N VAL A 377 -13.72 -15.34 -12.56
CA VAL A 377 -14.47 -14.56 -13.58
C VAL A 377 -13.65 -14.29 -14.85
N ARG A 378 -12.31 -14.35 -14.79
CA ARG A 378 -11.43 -14.25 -15.98
C ARG A 378 -11.10 -15.60 -16.61
N SER A 379 -11.36 -16.72 -15.92
CA SER A 379 -11.21 -18.08 -16.45
C SER A 379 -12.52 -18.68 -16.97
N ILE A 380 -13.68 -18.22 -16.47
CA ILE A 380 -14.93 -18.28 -17.24
C ILE A 380 -14.66 -17.45 -18.51
N ALA A 381 -14.86 -18.02 -19.70
CA ALA A 381 -14.56 -17.29 -20.92
C ALA A 381 -15.64 -16.22 -21.16
N LYS A 382 -15.27 -15.21 -21.97
CA LYS A 382 -16.09 -14.00 -22.13
C LYS A 382 -17.45 -14.28 -22.79
N ASN A 383 -17.62 -15.44 -23.42
CA ASN A 383 -18.84 -15.81 -24.13
C ASN A 383 -19.95 -16.29 -23.18
N GLU A 384 -19.60 -17.00 -22.11
CA GLU A 384 -20.54 -17.54 -21.13
C GLU A 384 -21.18 -16.41 -20.31
N LEU A 385 -20.37 -15.43 -19.87
CA LEU A 385 -20.87 -14.20 -19.25
C LEU A 385 -21.70 -13.37 -20.23
N TRP A 386 -21.31 -13.33 -21.50
CA TRP A 386 -22.05 -12.63 -22.55
C TRP A 386 -23.42 -13.26 -22.81
N CYS A 387 -23.52 -14.59 -22.89
CA CYS A 387 -24.80 -15.29 -22.97
C CYS A 387 -25.65 -14.99 -21.73
N ALA A 388 -25.11 -15.23 -20.53
CA ALA A 388 -25.83 -15.06 -19.28
C ALA A 388 -26.41 -13.64 -19.11
N TYR A 389 -25.62 -12.60 -19.32
CA TYR A 389 -26.07 -11.22 -19.14
C TYR A 389 -27.13 -10.80 -20.17
N ASN A 390 -27.07 -11.30 -21.41
CA ASN A 390 -28.10 -11.03 -22.41
C ASN A 390 -29.41 -11.79 -22.11
N ILE A 391 -29.32 -13.03 -21.61
CA ILE A 391 -30.48 -13.79 -21.11
C ILE A 391 -31.14 -13.04 -19.95
N TRP A 392 -30.38 -12.47 -19.01
CA TRP A 392 -30.94 -11.75 -17.85
C TRP A 392 -31.63 -10.45 -18.24
N ILE A 393 -31.14 -9.72 -19.26
CA ILE A 393 -31.85 -8.58 -19.84
C ILE A 393 -33.14 -9.04 -20.52
N GLY A 394 -33.06 -10.05 -21.40
CA GLY A 394 -34.23 -10.53 -22.17
C GLY A 394 -35.36 -11.07 -21.29
N LEU A 395 -35.02 -11.87 -20.27
CA LEU A 395 -35.98 -12.41 -19.28
C LEU A 395 -36.34 -11.41 -18.18
N ARG A 396 -35.69 -10.24 -18.14
CA ARG A 396 -35.78 -9.19 -17.10
C ARG A 396 -35.55 -9.70 -15.66
N LYS A 397 -34.78 -10.78 -15.52
CA LYS A 397 -34.61 -11.52 -14.26
C LYS A 397 -33.17 -11.96 -14.05
N ILE A 398 -32.67 -11.83 -12.83
CA ILE A 398 -31.39 -12.42 -12.40
C ILE A 398 -31.62 -13.73 -11.62
N PRO A 399 -30.67 -14.68 -11.63
CA PRO A 399 -30.75 -15.90 -10.82
C PRO A 399 -30.87 -15.60 -9.32
N GLU A 400 -31.80 -16.25 -8.63
CA GLU A 400 -32.09 -16.03 -7.20
C GLU A 400 -30.85 -16.25 -6.31
N SER A 401 -29.99 -17.20 -6.66
CA SER A 401 -28.73 -17.49 -5.97
C SER A 401 -27.74 -16.31 -5.96
N LEU A 402 -27.85 -15.35 -6.90
CA LEU A 402 -27.04 -14.13 -6.91
C LEU A 402 -27.61 -13.01 -6.02
N LYS A 403 -28.84 -13.16 -5.49
CA LYS A 403 -29.47 -12.23 -4.54
C LYS A 403 -29.04 -12.46 -3.09
N LEU A 404 -28.35 -13.55 -2.79
CA LEU A 404 -27.65 -13.74 -1.52
C LEU A 404 -26.44 -12.80 -1.46
N ASN A 405 -26.40 -11.96 -0.42
CA ASN A 405 -25.31 -11.03 -0.15
C ASN A 405 -24.55 -11.40 1.14
N ARG A 406 -23.31 -10.92 1.24
CA ARG A 406 -22.55 -10.90 2.49
C ARG A 406 -22.26 -9.46 2.91
N THR A 407 -22.69 -9.06 4.09
CA THR A 407 -22.41 -7.73 4.62
C THR A 407 -21.25 -7.77 5.63
N VAL A 408 -20.31 -6.84 5.49
CA VAL A 408 -19.19 -6.62 6.42
C VAL A 408 -19.36 -5.26 7.08
N LEU A 409 -19.18 -5.21 8.41
CA LEU A 409 -19.26 -3.98 9.19
C LEU A 409 -17.89 -3.31 9.28
N LEU A 410 -17.80 -2.04 8.90
CA LEU A 410 -16.59 -1.22 9.00
C LEU A 410 -16.76 -0.09 10.03
N PRO A 411 -15.77 0.21 10.88
CA PRO A 411 -15.88 1.31 11.84
C PRO A 411 -15.81 2.68 11.16
N LYS A 412 -16.66 3.62 11.59
CA LYS A 412 -16.67 5.03 11.11
C LYS A 412 -15.60 5.90 11.78
N GLY A 413 -15.00 5.43 12.88
CA GLY A 413 -14.02 6.14 13.70
C GLY A 413 -13.17 5.19 14.55
N LYS A 414 -12.53 5.70 15.60
CA LYS A 414 -11.79 4.91 16.60
C LYS A 414 -12.58 4.72 17.90
N ASP A 415 -13.34 5.75 18.25
CA ASP A 415 -13.97 5.93 19.55
C ASP A 415 -15.47 5.63 19.43
N GLY A 416 -16.08 5.13 20.51
CA GLY A 416 -17.51 4.81 20.54
C GLY A 416 -17.90 3.54 19.76
N LEU A 417 -16.99 2.59 19.55
CA LEU A 417 -17.23 1.39 18.73
C LEU A 417 -18.13 0.34 19.41
N GLU A 418 -18.37 0.46 20.72
CA GLU A 418 -19.43 -0.25 21.44
C GLU A 418 -20.83 0.12 20.93
N ASN A 419 -20.99 1.29 20.31
CA ASN A 419 -22.25 1.73 19.73
C ASN A 419 -22.37 1.28 18.25
N ILE A 420 -23.34 0.40 17.98
CA ILE A 420 -23.63 -0.11 16.63
C ILE A 420 -23.87 1.00 15.57
N LYS A 421 -24.33 2.19 15.98
CA LYS A 421 -24.49 3.37 15.09
C LYS A 421 -23.17 3.84 14.48
N ASN A 422 -22.03 3.56 15.13
CA ASN A 422 -20.68 3.94 14.68
C ASN A 422 -20.05 2.92 13.70
N TRP A 423 -20.76 1.86 13.33
CA TRP A 423 -20.39 0.95 12.25
C TRP A 423 -21.14 1.29 10.95
N ARG A 424 -20.54 0.98 9.80
CA ARG A 424 -21.13 1.12 8.46
C ARG A 424 -21.26 -0.28 7.82
N PRO A 425 -22.45 -0.70 7.38
CA PRO A 425 -22.60 -1.91 6.59
C PRO A 425 -22.03 -1.70 5.18
N ILE A 426 -21.28 -2.67 4.68
CA ILE A 426 -20.85 -2.78 3.29
C ILE A 426 -21.35 -4.13 2.77
N THR A 427 -22.32 -4.09 1.86
CA THR A 427 -23.00 -5.24 1.28
C THR A 427 -22.24 -5.71 0.04
N ILE A 428 -21.85 -6.98 0.04
CA ILE A 428 -20.98 -7.59 -0.98
C ILE A 428 -21.77 -8.72 -1.66
N ALA A 429 -22.31 -8.41 -2.84
CA ALA A 429 -22.87 -9.39 -3.76
C ALA A 429 -21.76 -10.17 -4.51
N SER A 430 -22.17 -11.19 -5.25
CA SER A 430 -21.32 -11.91 -6.23
C SER A 430 -20.53 -10.93 -7.13
N ILE A 431 -19.29 -11.31 -7.49
CA ILE A 431 -18.51 -10.53 -8.47
C ILE A 431 -19.18 -10.55 -9.86
N ILE A 432 -19.91 -11.63 -10.19
CA ILE A 432 -20.63 -11.76 -11.47
C ILE A 432 -21.75 -10.71 -11.54
N LEU A 433 -22.62 -10.63 -10.51
CA LEU A 433 -23.68 -9.61 -10.44
C LEU A 433 -23.09 -8.19 -10.40
N ARG A 434 -22.02 -7.97 -9.63
CA ARG A 434 -21.34 -6.65 -9.55
C ARG A 434 -20.66 -6.21 -10.85
N ILE A 435 -20.47 -7.10 -11.82
CA ILE A 435 -20.00 -6.76 -13.18
C ILE A 435 -21.19 -6.41 -14.07
N TYR A 436 -22.27 -7.20 -14.02
CA TYR A 436 -23.54 -6.88 -14.69
C TYR A 436 -24.06 -5.48 -14.27
N ASN A 437 -24.21 -5.24 -12.97
CA ASN A 437 -24.66 -3.97 -12.39
C ASN A 437 -23.75 -2.78 -12.76
N LYS A 438 -22.47 -3.04 -13.06
CA LYS A 438 -21.52 -2.01 -13.50
C LYS A 438 -21.71 -1.60 -14.96
N ILE A 439 -22.16 -2.54 -15.81
CA ILE A 439 -22.55 -2.27 -17.19
C ILE A 439 -23.86 -1.48 -17.18
N LEU A 440 -24.86 -1.94 -16.43
CA LEU A 440 -26.12 -1.22 -16.24
C LEU A 440 -25.89 0.21 -15.70
N ALA A 441 -25.09 0.35 -14.64
CA ALA A 441 -24.70 1.64 -14.08
C ALA A 441 -24.07 2.60 -15.12
N ARG A 442 -23.24 2.09 -16.05
CA ARG A 442 -22.67 2.89 -17.13
C ARG A 442 -23.74 3.37 -18.11
N ARG A 443 -24.65 2.49 -18.53
CA ARG A 443 -25.76 2.80 -19.45
C ARG A 443 -26.71 3.84 -18.84
N MET A 444 -27.07 3.67 -17.57
CA MET A 444 -27.84 4.63 -16.78
C MET A 444 -27.15 6.01 -16.74
N GLN A 445 -25.83 6.07 -16.58
CA GLN A 445 -25.07 7.33 -16.56
C GLN A 445 -25.01 8.05 -17.91
N SER A 446 -25.13 7.34 -19.03
CA SER A 446 -25.25 7.96 -20.37
C SER A 446 -26.66 8.52 -20.65
N VAL A 447 -27.71 7.93 -20.06
CA VAL A 447 -29.11 8.32 -20.32
C VAL A 447 -29.64 9.34 -19.31
N PHE A 448 -29.51 9.08 -18.00
CA PHE A 448 -30.17 9.89 -16.97
C PHE A 448 -29.36 11.13 -16.56
N ARG A 449 -29.84 12.31 -16.97
CA ARG A 449 -29.24 13.62 -16.65
C ARG A 449 -29.84 14.21 -15.37
N THR A 450 -29.25 13.86 -14.23
CA THR A 450 -29.55 14.48 -12.93
C THR A 450 -28.95 15.88 -12.81
N SER A 451 -29.60 16.76 -12.04
CA SER A 451 -29.32 18.18 -11.81
C SER A 451 -27.86 18.51 -11.53
N SER A 452 -27.39 19.67 -12.01
CA SER A 452 -26.09 20.25 -11.65
C SER A 452 -25.97 20.55 -10.15
N LYS A 453 -27.10 20.66 -9.42
CA LYS A 453 -27.14 20.84 -7.97
C LYS A 453 -26.65 19.57 -7.22
N GLN A 454 -26.74 18.37 -7.80
CA GLN A 454 -26.16 17.11 -7.28
C GLN A 454 -24.83 16.79 -7.96
N THR A 455 -23.75 16.64 -7.20
CA THR A 455 -22.40 16.34 -7.74
C THR A 455 -21.77 15.05 -7.18
N GLY A 456 -22.46 14.33 -6.29
CA GLY A 456 -22.06 13.01 -5.80
C GLY A 456 -22.06 11.95 -6.89
N PHE A 457 -21.07 11.04 -6.88
CA PHE A 457 -20.92 9.90 -7.79
C PHE A 457 -20.93 10.19 -9.32
N LYS A 458 -20.87 11.46 -9.73
CA LYS A 458 -20.74 11.91 -11.13
C LYS A 458 -19.27 11.96 -11.58
N PRO A 459 -18.98 11.95 -12.89
CA PRO A 459 -17.62 12.08 -13.45
C PRO A 459 -17.07 13.53 -13.38
N VAL A 460 -17.27 14.22 -12.25
CA VAL A 460 -16.81 15.59 -11.97
C VAL A 460 -16.14 15.65 -10.60
N ASN A 461 -15.33 16.69 -10.35
CA ASN A 461 -14.78 16.93 -9.00
C ASN A 461 -15.83 17.57 -8.08
N GLY A 462 -16.92 16.86 -7.80
CA GLY A 462 -18.07 17.38 -7.05
C GLY A 462 -17.71 17.92 -5.67
N VAL A 463 -16.79 17.26 -4.97
CA VAL A 463 -16.26 17.75 -3.69
C VAL A 463 -15.54 19.08 -3.84
N GLY A 464 -14.62 19.21 -4.81
CA GLY A 464 -13.92 20.46 -5.08
C GLY A 464 -14.87 21.58 -5.49
N GLN A 465 -15.87 21.28 -6.32
CA GLN A 465 -16.91 22.23 -6.75
C GLN A 465 -17.76 22.70 -5.56
N ASN A 466 -18.38 21.79 -4.81
CA ASN A 466 -19.24 22.13 -3.68
C ASN A 466 -18.48 22.87 -2.56
N VAL A 467 -17.21 22.51 -2.28
CA VAL A 467 -16.35 23.22 -1.32
C VAL A 467 -16.01 24.63 -1.83
N ALA A 468 -15.70 24.79 -3.11
CA ALA A 468 -15.42 26.10 -3.71
C ALA A 468 -16.66 27.01 -3.73
N ILE A 469 -17.84 26.46 -4.03
CA ILE A 469 -19.11 27.19 -3.99
C ILE A 469 -19.38 27.68 -2.56
N LEU A 470 -19.32 26.81 -1.55
CA LEU A 470 -19.58 27.21 -0.16
C LEU A 470 -18.56 28.24 0.35
N HIS A 471 -17.26 28.04 0.09
CA HIS A 471 -16.23 29.01 0.48
C HIS A 471 -16.47 30.38 -0.17
N ASN A 472 -16.73 30.41 -1.49
CA ASN A 472 -16.93 31.66 -2.20
C ASN A 472 -18.29 32.31 -1.89
N LEU A 473 -19.38 31.57 -1.62
CA LEU A 473 -20.65 32.15 -1.17
C LEU A 473 -20.48 32.88 0.18
N LEU A 474 -19.85 32.22 1.16
CA LEU A 474 -19.55 32.83 2.46
C LEU A 474 -18.69 34.09 2.29
N ARG A 475 -17.72 34.09 1.37
CA ARG A 475 -16.89 35.25 1.04
C ARG A 475 -17.68 36.34 0.31
N HIS A 476 -18.58 35.99 -0.62
CA HIS A 476 -19.46 36.91 -1.35
C HIS A 476 -20.34 37.71 -0.40
N ALA A 477 -21.06 37.02 0.49
CA ALA A 477 -21.95 37.64 1.46
C ALA A 477 -21.20 38.56 2.43
N ARG A 478 -19.99 38.18 2.87
CA ARG A 478 -19.15 39.04 3.70
C ARG A 478 -18.71 40.31 2.97
N THR A 479 -18.29 40.22 1.70
CA THR A 479 -17.82 41.35 0.89
C THR A 479 -18.96 42.34 0.58
N HIS A 480 -20.07 41.85 0.05
CA HIS A 480 -21.23 42.66 -0.36
C HIS A 480 -22.13 43.07 0.81
N LYS A 481 -21.93 42.48 2.00
CA LYS A 481 -22.67 42.74 3.24
C LYS A 481 -24.14 42.32 3.12
N ASN A 482 -24.35 41.20 2.43
CA ASN A 482 -25.64 40.56 2.25
C ASN A 482 -25.88 39.55 3.38
N ASN A 483 -27.15 39.30 3.70
CA ASN A 483 -27.53 38.19 4.55
C ASN A 483 -27.27 36.87 3.80
N LEU A 484 -26.76 35.85 4.49
CA LEU A 484 -26.58 34.50 3.96
C LEU A 484 -26.71 33.49 5.09
N PHE A 485 -27.56 32.50 4.87
CA PHE A 485 -27.74 31.34 5.74
C PHE A 485 -27.43 30.09 4.93
N VAL A 486 -26.69 29.16 5.53
CA VAL A 486 -26.41 27.83 4.94
C VAL A 486 -26.70 26.77 5.99
N CYS A 487 -27.53 25.79 5.66
CA CYS A 487 -27.82 24.64 6.52
C CYS A 487 -27.22 23.37 5.89
N LEU A 488 -26.24 22.79 6.57
CA LEU A 488 -25.64 21.50 6.24
C LEU A 488 -26.45 20.40 6.93
N LEU A 489 -26.91 19.40 6.18
CA LEU A 489 -27.83 18.37 6.62
C LEU A 489 -27.18 16.97 6.59
N ASP A 490 -27.37 16.17 7.64
CA ASP A 490 -27.01 14.75 7.70
C ASP A 490 -28.30 13.91 7.60
N VAL A 491 -28.42 13.09 6.56
CA VAL A 491 -29.58 12.21 6.37
C VAL A 491 -29.35 10.89 7.11
N SER A 492 -30.24 10.55 8.04
CA SER A 492 -30.16 9.39 8.93
C SER A 492 -30.12 8.07 8.16
N LYS A 493 -28.91 7.52 8.00
CA LYS A 493 -28.64 6.22 7.35
C LYS A 493 -29.18 6.17 5.91
N ALA A 494 -29.05 7.25 5.13
CA ALA A 494 -29.77 7.43 3.86
C ALA A 494 -29.75 6.21 2.92
N PHE A 495 -28.56 5.61 2.74
CA PHE A 495 -28.36 4.41 1.92
C PHE A 495 -29.03 3.14 2.47
N ASP A 496 -29.22 3.02 3.79
CA ASP A 496 -29.83 1.85 4.45
C ASP A 496 -31.36 1.97 4.58
N SER A 497 -31.91 3.18 4.46
CA SER A 497 -33.32 3.48 4.76
C SER A 497 -34.23 3.68 3.54
N VAL A 498 -33.69 4.06 2.37
CA VAL A 498 -34.50 4.44 1.19
C VAL A 498 -35.42 3.31 0.69
N PRO A 499 -36.75 3.49 0.62
CA PRO A 499 -37.68 2.48 0.09
C PRO A 499 -37.39 2.10 -1.36
N HIS A 500 -37.57 0.82 -1.70
CA HIS A 500 -37.45 0.37 -3.09
C HIS A 500 -38.55 0.96 -3.99
N THR A 501 -39.71 1.25 -3.41
CA THR A 501 -40.78 2.03 -4.07
C THR A 501 -40.31 3.42 -4.48
N SER A 502 -39.50 4.12 -3.66
CA SER A 502 -38.90 5.41 -4.04
C SER A 502 -37.93 5.29 -5.21
N ILE A 503 -37.14 4.22 -5.25
CA ILE A 503 -36.20 3.96 -6.35
C ILE A 503 -36.97 3.75 -7.67
N ILE A 504 -38.00 2.89 -7.65
CA ILE A 504 -38.89 2.62 -8.79
C ILE A 504 -39.59 3.90 -9.26
N ARG A 505 -40.15 4.69 -8.32
CA ARG A 505 -40.83 5.96 -8.63
C ARG A 505 -39.88 6.99 -9.25
N ALA A 506 -38.64 7.09 -8.74
CA ALA A 506 -37.63 7.99 -9.28
C ALA A 506 -37.11 7.56 -10.67
N LEU A 507 -37.03 6.25 -10.95
CA LEU A 507 -36.71 5.75 -12.30
C LEU A 507 -37.80 6.14 -13.31
N ALA A 508 -39.08 5.90 -13.00
CA ALA A 508 -40.20 6.30 -13.85
C ALA A 508 -40.26 7.83 -14.07
N ARG A 509 -40.01 8.63 -13.03
CA ARG A 509 -39.92 10.11 -13.12
C ARG A 509 -38.73 10.62 -13.96
N ASN A 510 -37.75 9.75 -14.23
CA ASN A 510 -36.62 10.04 -15.11
C ASN A 510 -36.79 9.46 -16.53
N GLY A 511 -37.96 8.90 -16.86
CA GLY A 511 -38.23 8.31 -18.18
C GLY A 511 -37.54 6.96 -18.39
N CYS A 512 -37.24 6.22 -17.32
CA CYS A 512 -36.72 4.86 -17.46
C CYS A 512 -37.79 3.95 -18.12
N PRO A 513 -37.42 3.10 -19.10
CA PRO A 513 -38.32 2.07 -19.63
C PRO A 513 -38.82 1.13 -18.52
N SER A 514 -40.09 0.75 -18.60
CA SER A 514 -40.76 -0.23 -17.73
C SER A 514 -39.93 -1.52 -17.57
N GLU A 515 -39.39 -2.00 -18.67
CA GLU A 515 -38.64 -3.25 -18.79
C GLU A 515 -37.28 -3.19 -18.06
N PHE A 516 -36.72 -1.98 -17.92
CA PHE A 516 -35.50 -1.73 -17.15
C PHE A 516 -35.81 -1.49 -15.67
N ILE A 517 -36.99 -0.95 -15.37
CA ILE A 517 -37.54 -0.91 -14.00
C ILE A 517 -37.80 -2.34 -13.50
N ASP A 518 -38.32 -3.24 -14.34
CA ASP A 518 -38.51 -4.68 -14.02
C ASP A 518 -37.20 -5.35 -13.60
N ILE A 519 -36.11 -5.14 -14.38
CA ILE A 519 -34.77 -5.68 -14.08
C ILE A 519 -34.30 -5.21 -12.69
N ILE A 520 -34.40 -3.91 -12.42
CA ILE A 520 -33.96 -3.33 -11.13
C ILE A 520 -34.87 -3.83 -10.00
N LYS A 521 -36.19 -3.86 -10.20
CA LYS A 521 -37.15 -4.38 -9.23
C LYS A 521 -36.80 -5.83 -8.87
N ASN A 522 -36.59 -6.70 -9.86
CA ASN A 522 -36.24 -8.10 -9.62
C ASN A 522 -34.92 -8.28 -8.86
N GLU A 523 -33.92 -7.41 -9.07
CA GLU A 523 -32.66 -7.47 -8.32
C GLU A 523 -32.82 -7.16 -6.81
N TYR A 524 -33.76 -6.28 -6.46
CA TYR A 524 -34.00 -5.86 -5.07
C TYR A 524 -35.07 -6.73 -4.38
N GLU A 525 -36.07 -7.19 -5.13
CA GLU A 525 -37.09 -8.16 -4.70
C GLU A 525 -36.45 -9.47 -4.23
N ASN A 526 -36.78 -9.90 -3.01
CA ASN A 526 -36.14 -11.04 -2.34
C ASN A 526 -34.61 -10.95 -2.21
N SER A 527 -34.02 -9.76 -2.14
CA SER A 527 -32.60 -9.61 -1.78
C SER A 527 -32.39 -9.87 -0.28
N TYR A 528 -31.44 -10.74 0.08
CA TYR A 528 -31.10 -11.05 1.49
C TYR A 528 -29.59 -10.98 1.77
N THR A 529 -29.21 -10.81 3.04
CA THR A 529 -27.80 -10.75 3.47
C THR A 529 -27.55 -11.47 4.79
N ALA A 530 -26.39 -12.13 4.90
CA ALA A 530 -25.80 -12.46 6.21
C ALA A 530 -24.85 -11.34 6.66
N LEU A 531 -24.85 -10.98 7.95
CA LEU A 531 -23.89 -10.04 8.54
C LEU A 531 -22.66 -10.80 9.05
N SER A 532 -21.45 -10.33 8.75
CA SER A 532 -20.23 -10.93 9.28
C SER A 532 -19.82 -10.25 10.60
N CYS A 533 -20.23 -10.82 11.72
CA CYS A 533 -20.08 -10.32 13.09
C CYS A 533 -18.77 -10.82 13.76
N ALA A 534 -18.63 -10.62 15.08
CA ALA A 534 -17.50 -11.17 15.84
C ALA A 534 -17.57 -12.69 15.94
N ASP A 535 -18.74 -13.19 16.32
CA ASP A 535 -18.98 -14.58 16.75
C ASP A 535 -19.33 -15.53 15.58
N GLY A 536 -19.20 -15.05 14.34
CA GLY A 536 -19.55 -15.77 13.12
C GLY A 536 -20.30 -14.90 12.11
N ASN A 537 -21.11 -15.53 11.26
CA ASN A 537 -22.09 -14.84 10.42
C ASN A 537 -23.47 -14.90 11.09
N SER A 538 -24.28 -13.85 10.97
CA SER A 538 -25.66 -13.85 11.45
C SER A 538 -26.59 -14.75 10.63
N PRO A 539 -27.78 -15.10 11.15
CA PRO A 539 -28.91 -15.49 10.33
C PRO A 539 -29.18 -14.45 9.23
N LEU A 540 -29.88 -14.88 8.17
CA LEU A 540 -30.24 -14.01 7.05
C LEU A 540 -31.13 -12.85 7.51
N VAL A 541 -30.94 -11.70 6.87
CA VAL A 541 -31.78 -10.50 7.00
C VAL A 541 -32.27 -10.12 5.61
N TYR A 542 -33.57 -9.91 5.45
CA TYR A 542 -34.16 -9.48 4.17
C TYR A 542 -33.98 -7.97 3.97
N ILE A 543 -33.51 -7.58 2.79
CA ILE A 543 -33.31 -6.19 2.39
C ILE A 543 -34.59 -5.73 1.68
N LYS A 544 -35.59 -5.26 2.44
CA LYS A 544 -36.85 -4.72 1.90
C LYS A 544 -36.79 -3.21 1.60
N ARG A 545 -35.74 -2.54 2.10
CA ARG A 545 -35.38 -1.16 1.80
C ARG A 545 -33.88 -0.95 1.95
N GLY A 546 -33.40 0.18 1.43
CA GLY A 546 -31.99 0.50 1.31
C GLY A 546 -31.39 0.02 -0.01
N VAL A 547 -30.32 0.68 -0.43
CA VAL A 547 -29.48 0.32 -1.57
C VAL A 547 -28.25 -0.46 -1.10
N LYS A 548 -27.76 -1.40 -1.93
CA LYS A 548 -26.67 -2.34 -1.58
C LYS A 548 -25.34 -1.58 -1.44
N GLN A 549 -24.94 -1.22 -0.22
CA GLN A 549 -23.77 -0.36 0.03
C GLN A 549 -22.46 -1.02 -0.43
N GLY A 550 -21.97 -0.67 -1.63
CA GLY A 550 -20.78 -1.24 -2.25
C GLY A 550 -20.99 -1.72 -3.69
N ASP A 551 -22.24 -1.78 -4.13
CA ASP A 551 -22.64 -2.03 -5.51
C ASP A 551 -22.49 -0.78 -6.42
N PRO A 552 -22.10 -0.91 -7.71
CA PRO A 552 -21.91 0.23 -8.61
C PRO A 552 -23.20 0.99 -8.99
N MET A 553 -24.35 0.32 -9.08
CA MET A 553 -25.62 0.89 -9.52
C MET A 553 -26.34 1.62 -8.38
N SER A 554 -26.24 1.08 -7.16
CA SER A 554 -26.85 1.62 -5.93
C SER A 554 -26.65 3.13 -5.71
N SER A 555 -25.47 3.68 -6.04
CA SER A 555 -25.19 5.12 -5.93
C SER A 555 -25.95 6.00 -6.94
N ILE A 556 -26.27 5.47 -8.13
CA ILE A 556 -27.04 6.18 -9.15
C ILE A 556 -28.51 6.20 -8.77
N LEU A 557 -29.02 5.05 -8.31
CA LEU A 557 -30.40 4.89 -7.83
C LEU A 557 -30.70 5.87 -6.68
N PHE A 558 -29.83 5.94 -5.68
CA PHE A 558 -29.97 6.91 -4.59
C PHE A 558 -29.90 8.37 -5.07
N ASN A 559 -28.97 8.69 -5.98
CA ASN A 559 -28.88 10.03 -6.58
C ASN A 559 -30.17 10.43 -7.32
N LEU A 560 -30.80 9.52 -8.07
CA LEU A 560 -32.05 9.78 -8.80
C LEU A 560 -33.20 10.13 -7.86
N VAL A 561 -33.29 9.47 -6.69
CA VAL A 561 -34.28 9.80 -5.66
C VAL A 561 -34.05 11.21 -5.09
N ILE A 562 -32.81 11.55 -4.74
CA ILE A 562 -32.49 12.88 -4.16
C ILE A 562 -32.62 14.02 -5.18
N ASP A 563 -32.42 13.77 -6.48
CA ASP A 563 -32.47 14.80 -7.51
C ASP A 563 -33.85 15.47 -7.65
N GLU A 564 -34.91 14.73 -7.31
CA GLU A 564 -36.29 15.23 -7.28
C GLU A 564 -36.48 16.47 -6.37
N LEU A 565 -35.71 16.56 -5.28
CA LEU A 565 -35.76 17.66 -4.31
C LEU A 565 -35.53 19.02 -4.97
N PHE A 566 -34.63 19.08 -5.97
CA PHE A 566 -34.29 20.33 -6.65
C PHE A 566 -35.44 20.87 -7.50
N GLY A 567 -36.31 19.99 -8.01
CA GLY A 567 -37.53 20.40 -8.73
C GLY A 567 -38.59 20.93 -7.77
N ILE A 568 -38.77 20.29 -6.62
CA ILE A 568 -39.80 20.62 -5.62
C ILE A 568 -39.45 21.91 -4.85
N ILE A 569 -38.17 22.15 -4.56
CA ILE A 569 -37.68 23.45 -4.08
C ILE A 569 -37.91 24.54 -5.16
N GLY A 570 -37.68 24.20 -6.43
CA GLY A 570 -37.68 25.16 -7.54
C GLY A 570 -36.56 26.19 -7.36
N ASP A 571 -36.85 27.46 -7.66
CA ASP A 571 -35.98 28.60 -7.35
C ASP A 571 -36.71 29.71 -6.55
N ARG A 572 -37.80 29.33 -5.84
CA ARG A 572 -38.64 30.21 -5.00
C ARG A 572 -37.81 30.97 -3.96
N PHE A 573 -37.04 30.24 -3.16
CA PHE A 573 -36.11 30.76 -2.16
C PHE A 573 -34.66 30.40 -2.54
N GLY A 574 -33.70 31.20 -2.05
CA GLY A 574 -32.28 31.03 -2.31
C GLY A 574 -31.45 32.23 -1.89
N TYR A 575 -30.14 32.17 -2.10
CA TYR A 575 -29.25 33.33 -2.11
C TYR A 575 -29.08 33.85 -3.54
N GLU A 576 -29.26 35.15 -3.75
CA GLU A 576 -29.27 35.74 -5.09
C GLU A 576 -27.88 36.21 -5.52
N LEU A 577 -27.50 35.85 -6.75
CA LEU A 577 -26.29 36.28 -7.43
C LEU A 577 -26.68 37.08 -8.68
N GLU A 578 -26.24 38.33 -8.73
CA GLU A 578 -26.50 39.25 -9.84
C GLU A 578 -25.98 38.66 -11.17
N GLY A 579 -26.84 38.64 -12.20
CA GLY A 579 -26.51 38.03 -13.50
C GLY A 579 -26.47 36.49 -13.54
N VAL A 580 -26.80 35.79 -12.44
CA VAL A 580 -26.82 34.31 -12.35
C VAL A 580 -28.14 33.75 -11.80
N GLY A 581 -28.85 34.52 -10.98
CA GLY A 581 -30.09 34.08 -10.33
C GLY A 581 -29.84 33.44 -8.95
N ARG A 582 -30.69 32.48 -8.56
CA ARG A 582 -30.78 32.00 -7.17
C ARG A 582 -30.03 30.69 -6.93
N VAL A 583 -29.27 30.66 -5.84
CA VAL A 583 -28.51 29.50 -5.37
C VAL A 583 -29.13 29.02 -4.07
N ASN A 584 -29.76 27.85 -4.09
CA ASN A 584 -30.61 27.39 -2.99
C ASN A 584 -30.27 26.00 -2.42
N ALA A 585 -29.70 25.13 -3.23
CA ALA A 585 -29.22 23.83 -2.77
C ALA A 585 -27.97 23.37 -3.54
N ARG A 586 -27.15 22.57 -2.85
CA ARG A 586 -26.14 21.67 -3.41
C ARG A 586 -26.18 20.35 -2.66
N ALA A 587 -25.86 19.25 -3.33
CA ALA A 587 -25.71 17.94 -2.69
C ALA A 587 -24.47 17.21 -3.19
N PHE A 588 -23.95 16.31 -2.35
CA PHE A 588 -22.97 15.29 -2.70
C PHE A 588 -23.47 13.95 -2.15
N ALA A 589 -24.30 13.27 -2.95
CA ALA A 589 -25.15 12.16 -2.51
C ALA A 589 -26.06 12.57 -1.33
N ASP A 590 -25.82 12.04 -0.14
CA ASP A 590 -26.57 12.27 1.10
C ASP A 590 -26.11 13.50 1.90
N ASP A 591 -24.92 14.05 1.64
CA ASP A 591 -24.49 15.35 2.17
C ASP A 591 -25.22 16.49 1.43
N ILE A 592 -26.28 17.06 2.03
CA ILE A 592 -27.07 18.16 1.46
C ILE A 592 -26.73 19.51 2.13
N ALA A 593 -26.59 20.57 1.34
CA ALA A 593 -26.39 21.94 1.79
C ALA A 593 -27.46 22.88 1.20
N LEU A 594 -28.39 23.33 2.05
CA LEU A 594 -29.39 24.36 1.71
C LEU A 594 -28.82 25.76 1.92
N ILE A 595 -29.26 26.73 1.11
CA ILE A 595 -28.67 28.08 0.99
C ILE A 595 -29.80 29.11 0.85
N SER A 596 -29.77 30.20 1.62
CA SER A 596 -30.79 31.26 1.55
C SER A 596 -30.23 32.65 1.85
N GLY A 597 -30.77 33.70 1.22
CA GLY A 597 -30.56 35.10 1.60
C GLY A 597 -31.46 35.59 2.75
N SER A 598 -32.46 34.82 3.17
CA SER A 598 -33.41 35.19 4.23
C SER A 598 -33.67 34.06 5.23
N GLU A 599 -34.05 34.44 6.45
CA GLU A 599 -34.30 33.50 7.55
C GLU A 599 -35.59 32.70 7.30
N ILE A 600 -36.66 33.39 6.88
CA ILE A 600 -37.92 32.76 6.43
C ILE A 600 -37.65 31.78 5.28
N GLY A 601 -36.94 32.23 4.22
CA GLY A 601 -36.65 31.39 3.07
C GLY A 601 -35.75 30.18 3.40
N MET A 602 -34.95 30.24 4.46
CA MET A 602 -34.23 29.05 4.95
C MET A 602 -35.18 28.07 5.65
N GLN A 603 -36.11 28.56 6.47
CA GLN A 603 -37.07 27.69 7.14
C GLN A 603 -38.01 27.01 6.13
N GLU A 604 -38.47 27.73 5.10
CA GLU A 604 -39.26 27.14 4.00
C GLU A 604 -38.49 26.05 3.23
N LEU A 605 -37.20 26.26 2.94
CA LEU A 605 -36.34 25.25 2.32
C LEU A 605 -36.14 24.03 3.23
N LEU A 606 -36.01 24.23 4.55
CA LEU A 606 -35.90 23.15 5.53
C LEU A 606 -37.20 22.34 5.60
N SER A 607 -38.35 22.98 5.79
CA SER A 607 -39.67 22.33 5.84
C SER A 607 -39.97 21.55 4.57
N THR A 608 -39.74 22.15 3.39
CA THR A 608 -39.89 21.48 2.07
C THR A 608 -38.98 20.25 1.97
N THR A 609 -37.75 20.32 2.49
CA THR A 609 -36.80 19.20 2.47
C THR A 609 -37.17 18.11 3.49
N GLU A 610 -37.69 18.48 4.65
CA GLU A 610 -38.17 17.54 5.67
C GLU A 610 -39.37 16.74 5.16
N GLU A 611 -40.38 17.41 4.60
CA GLU A 611 -41.56 16.78 3.98
C GLU A 611 -41.15 15.84 2.84
N PHE A 612 -40.30 16.32 1.93
CA PHE A 612 -39.76 15.54 0.80
C PHE A 612 -39.09 14.24 1.24
N LEU A 613 -38.21 14.31 2.25
CA LEU A 613 -37.49 13.16 2.77
C LEU A 613 -38.43 12.20 3.52
N SER A 614 -39.34 12.74 4.33
CA SER A 614 -40.32 11.98 5.10
C SER A 614 -41.21 11.13 4.19
N ALA A 615 -41.74 11.70 3.11
CA ALA A 615 -42.54 10.99 2.10
C ALA A 615 -41.76 9.86 1.38
N ARG A 616 -40.42 9.91 1.42
CA ARG A 616 -39.49 8.91 0.85
C ARG A 616 -38.85 8.03 1.94
N GLY A 617 -39.43 7.95 3.14
CA GLY A 617 -38.93 7.10 4.24
C GLY A 617 -37.54 7.50 4.77
N LEU A 618 -37.08 8.72 4.48
CA LEU A 618 -35.80 9.28 4.91
C LEU A 618 -36.01 10.30 6.02
N GLU A 619 -35.05 10.40 6.95
CA GLU A 619 -35.11 11.31 8.09
C GLU A 619 -33.84 12.18 8.20
N LEU A 620 -34.00 13.40 8.70
CA LEU A 620 -32.88 14.27 9.04
C LEU A 620 -32.36 14.00 10.46
N ASN A 621 -31.04 14.03 10.61
CA ASN A 621 -30.33 13.86 11.87
C ASN A 621 -30.02 15.23 12.49
N VAL A 622 -31.03 15.85 13.11
CA VAL A 622 -30.96 17.26 13.56
C VAL A 622 -29.75 17.54 14.45
N ASP A 623 -29.37 16.59 15.32
CA ASP A 623 -28.23 16.71 16.26
C ASP A 623 -26.86 16.88 15.56
N LYS A 624 -26.78 16.52 14.26
CA LYS A 624 -25.61 16.75 13.40
C LYS A 624 -25.80 17.83 12.34
N CYS A 625 -27.02 18.30 12.11
CA CYS A 625 -27.28 19.39 11.18
C CYS A 625 -26.63 20.67 11.72
N ILE A 626 -26.00 21.47 10.84
CA ILE A 626 -25.26 22.67 11.24
C ILE A 626 -25.65 23.84 10.34
N ALA A 627 -26.11 24.92 10.98
CA ALA A 627 -26.42 26.18 10.33
C ALA A 627 -25.24 27.17 10.45
N ILE A 628 -24.95 27.90 9.38
CA ILE A 628 -23.97 28.99 9.32
C ILE A 628 -24.72 30.26 8.93
N GLY A 629 -24.76 31.26 9.82
CA GLY A 629 -25.47 32.52 9.60
C GLY A 629 -24.54 33.72 9.42
N LEU A 630 -24.85 34.56 8.44
CA LEU A 630 -24.29 35.89 8.22
C LEU A 630 -25.44 36.90 8.08
N ARG A 631 -25.44 37.97 8.88
CA ARG A 631 -26.46 39.04 8.87
C ARG A 631 -25.80 40.42 8.73
N LYS A 632 -26.45 41.34 8.01
CA LYS A 632 -25.98 42.72 7.79
C LYS A 632 -26.12 43.56 9.06
N ALA A 633 -24.99 43.96 9.67
CA ALA A 633 -25.01 44.79 10.89
C ALA A 633 -25.30 46.27 10.54
N GLY A 634 -26.59 46.63 10.54
CA GLY A 634 -27.12 47.87 9.96
C GLY A 634 -26.32 49.15 10.27
N LYS A 635 -26.11 49.46 11.56
CA LYS A 635 -25.41 50.69 11.98
C LYS A 635 -23.90 50.71 11.69
N VAL A 636 -23.26 49.56 11.40
CA VAL A 636 -21.78 49.43 11.38
C VAL A 636 -21.22 49.21 9.97
N LYS A 637 -22.08 49.05 8.94
CA LYS A 637 -21.69 48.71 7.55
C LYS A 637 -20.73 47.49 7.48
N LYS A 638 -20.87 46.53 8.40
CA LYS A 638 -20.11 45.27 8.51
C LYS A 638 -21.04 44.06 8.43
N SER A 639 -20.46 42.91 8.11
CA SER A 639 -21.14 41.61 8.07
C SER A 639 -20.90 40.90 9.40
N GLN A 640 -21.98 40.57 10.12
CA GLN A 640 -21.94 39.90 11.42
C GLN A 640 -22.18 38.40 11.25
N ILE A 641 -21.32 37.57 11.84
CA ILE A 641 -21.60 36.14 12.01
C ILE A 641 -22.69 36.00 13.07
N VAL A 642 -23.69 35.17 12.80
CA VAL A 642 -24.81 34.94 13.71
C VAL A 642 -24.64 33.57 14.36
N ASP A 643 -24.33 33.60 15.65
CA ASP A 643 -24.32 32.45 16.54
C ASP A 643 -25.24 32.71 17.75
N SER A 644 -25.30 31.77 18.68
CA SER A 644 -26.18 31.82 19.85
C SER A 644 -25.87 32.95 20.84
N SER A 645 -24.77 33.71 20.67
CA SER A 645 -24.45 34.88 21.49
C SER A 645 -25.06 36.19 20.96
N VAL A 646 -25.59 36.19 19.73
CA VAL A 646 -26.13 37.40 19.09
C VAL A 646 -27.56 37.65 19.55
N LYS A 647 -27.89 38.92 19.87
CA LYS A 647 -29.27 39.34 20.19
C LYS A 647 -30.23 38.97 19.05
N ASN A 648 -31.24 38.17 19.37
CA ASN A 648 -32.21 37.56 18.45
C ASN A 648 -31.52 36.72 17.34
N PRO A 649 -30.99 35.53 17.68
CA PRO A 649 -30.42 34.61 16.70
C PRO A 649 -31.53 33.95 15.86
N PRO A 650 -31.26 33.54 14.61
CA PRO A 650 -32.22 32.78 13.80
C PRO A 650 -32.46 31.40 14.43
N SER A 651 -33.72 31.05 14.66
CA SER A 651 -34.11 29.72 15.10
C SER A 651 -34.60 28.90 13.90
N PHE A 652 -33.69 28.14 13.30
CA PHE A 652 -34.03 27.17 12.25
C PHE A 652 -34.41 25.84 12.90
N THR A 653 -35.57 25.27 12.55
CA THR A 653 -36.09 24.04 13.14
C THR A 653 -36.37 22.95 12.10
N VAL A 654 -36.22 21.70 12.53
CA VAL A 654 -36.58 20.46 11.81
C VAL A 654 -37.17 19.50 12.84
N LYS A 655 -38.32 18.86 12.58
CA LYS A 655 -39.10 18.10 13.59
C LYS A 655 -39.29 18.86 14.93
N ASN A 656 -39.54 20.17 14.85
CA ASN A 656 -39.59 21.11 15.98
C ASN A 656 -38.31 21.20 16.86
N LYS A 657 -37.20 20.59 16.45
CA LYS A 657 -35.89 20.69 17.12
C LYS A 657 -35.03 21.77 16.46
N PRO A 658 -34.31 22.62 17.22
CA PRO A 658 -33.45 23.65 16.66
C PRO A 658 -32.16 23.06 16.06
N ILE A 659 -31.79 23.53 14.87
CA ILE A 659 -30.48 23.24 14.25
C ILE A 659 -29.41 24.10 14.93
N ARG A 660 -28.25 23.51 15.23
CA ARG A 660 -27.12 24.21 15.84
C ARG A 660 -26.54 25.27 14.90
N LEU A 661 -26.48 26.52 15.36
CA LEU A 661 -25.67 27.57 14.74
C LEU A 661 -24.17 27.37 15.04
N LEU A 662 -23.32 27.56 14.03
CA LEU A 662 -21.86 27.46 14.14
C LEU A 662 -21.23 28.75 14.68
N GLY A 663 -20.60 28.68 15.86
CA GLY A 663 -19.96 29.83 16.50
C GLY A 663 -18.73 30.38 15.77
N ILE A 664 -18.38 31.65 16.01
CA ILE A 664 -17.24 32.34 15.37
C ILE A 664 -15.89 31.59 15.53
N LYS A 665 -15.69 30.92 16.67
CA LYS A 665 -14.48 30.15 16.99
C LYS A 665 -14.58 28.66 16.64
N GLU A 666 -15.75 28.21 16.16
CA GLU A 666 -16.04 26.80 15.92
C GLU A 666 -15.71 26.38 14.50
N GLN A 667 -15.69 25.05 14.27
CA GLN A 667 -15.51 24.47 12.95
C GLN A 667 -16.50 23.33 12.71
N CYS A 668 -17.09 23.28 11.53
CA CYS A 668 -17.81 22.12 11.03
C CYS A 668 -16.95 21.34 10.01
N ARG A 669 -17.42 20.15 9.60
CA ARG A 669 -16.84 19.38 8.49
C ARG A 669 -17.86 19.30 7.36
N TYR A 670 -17.43 19.61 6.14
CA TYR A 670 -18.22 19.46 4.92
C TYR A 670 -17.36 18.80 3.85
N LEU A 671 -17.81 17.66 3.31
CA LEU A 671 -17.12 16.86 2.29
C LEU A 671 -15.63 16.57 2.61
N GLY A 672 -15.33 16.32 3.89
CA GLY A 672 -13.97 16.06 4.39
C GLY A 672 -13.08 17.30 4.59
N VAL A 673 -13.54 18.50 4.21
CA VAL A 673 -12.88 19.78 4.48
C VAL A 673 -13.47 20.40 5.73
N ARG A 674 -12.64 21.08 6.55
CA ARG A 674 -13.12 21.81 7.73
C ARG A 674 -13.55 23.24 7.33
N PHE A 675 -14.65 23.74 7.89
CA PHE A 675 -15.22 25.05 7.59
C PHE A 675 -15.47 25.88 8.86
N THR A 676 -15.22 27.18 8.76
CA THR A 676 -15.71 28.22 9.70
C THR A 676 -16.82 29.04 9.01
N PRO A 677 -17.49 29.97 9.72
CA PRO A 677 -18.28 31.01 9.08
C PRO A 677 -17.49 31.93 8.11
N PHE A 678 -16.15 31.89 8.15
CA PHE A 678 -15.29 32.56 7.17
C PHE A 678 -15.04 31.72 5.89
N GLY A 679 -15.45 30.46 5.85
CA GLY A 679 -15.18 29.50 4.77
C GLY A 679 -14.21 28.38 5.19
N ALA A 680 -13.70 27.65 4.20
CA ALA A 680 -12.73 26.56 4.40
C ALA A 680 -11.53 27.00 5.28
N VAL A 681 -11.20 26.17 6.28
CA VAL A 681 -10.34 26.48 7.44
C VAL A 681 -8.86 26.70 7.10
N ASP A 682 -8.20 27.46 7.96
CA ASP A 682 -6.76 27.73 7.95
C ASP A 682 -5.91 26.44 7.94
N PRO A 683 -4.95 26.31 7.00
CA PRO A 683 -4.07 25.14 6.89
C PRO A 683 -3.16 24.85 8.11
N ARG A 684 -3.15 25.67 9.17
CA ARG A 684 -2.43 25.44 10.44
C ARG A 684 -2.70 24.07 11.07
N GLU A 685 -3.91 23.53 10.98
CA GLU A 685 -4.22 22.22 11.54
C GLU A 685 -3.56 21.06 10.77
N PRO A 686 -3.67 20.96 9.43
CA PRO A 686 -2.83 20.07 8.62
C PRO A 686 -1.32 20.17 8.89
N VAL A 687 -0.78 21.34 9.28
CA VAL A 687 0.62 21.47 9.72
C VAL A 687 0.88 20.73 11.04
N ALA A 688 -0.04 20.82 12.01
CA ALA A 688 0.07 20.12 13.29
C ALA A 688 -0.11 18.59 13.11
N GLU A 689 -1.10 18.17 12.32
CA GLU A 689 -1.34 16.78 11.96
C GLU A 689 -0.12 16.16 11.24
N LEU A 690 0.47 16.86 10.27
CA LEU A 690 1.67 16.41 9.56
C LEU A 690 2.88 16.28 10.51
N LYS A 691 3.10 17.24 11.42
CA LYS A 691 4.16 17.14 12.46
C LYS A 691 3.95 15.90 13.33
N SER A 692 2.72 15.66 13.79
CA SER A 692 2.37 14.50 14.63
C SER A 692 2.62 13.18 13.89
N ALA A 693 2.10 13.05 12.66
CA ALA A 693 2.22 11.83 11.86
C ALA A 693 3.68 11.55 11.42
N LEU A 694 4.50 12.58 11.15
CA LEU A 694 5.95 12.44 10.98
C LEU A 694 6.63 11.93 12.26
N ALA A 695 6.20 12.39 13.44
CA ALA A 695 6.72 11.89 14.72
C ALA A 695 6.32 10.43 14.99
N SER A 696 5.09 10.02 14.65
CA SER A 696 4.66 8.62 14.73
C SER A 696 5.46 7.72 13.79
N LEU A 697 5.67 8.12 12.52
CA LEU A 697 6.50 7.35 11.57
C LEU A 697 7.99 7.32 11.98
N LYS A 698 8.48 8.37 12.65
CA LYS A 698 9.81 8.38 13.29
C LYS A 698 9.90 7.35 14.41
N LYS A 699 8.88 7.24 15.27
CA LYS A 699 8.79 6.26 16.37
C LYS A 699 8.56 4.81 15.88
N ALA A 700 7.88 4.60 14.75
CA ALA A 700 7.53 3.28 14.25
C ALA A 700 8.73 2.32 14.09
N PRO A 701 8.64 1.03 14.47
CA PRO A 701 9.70 0.02 14.30
C PRO A 701 9.81 -0.48 12.84
N LEU A 702 10.27 0.40 11.95
CA LEU A 702 10.52 0.14 10.53
C LEU A 702 11.96 0.48 10.13
N LYS A 703 12.50 -0.22 9.12
CA LYS A 703 13.81 0.11 8.51
C LYS A 703 13.73 1.50 7.81
N PRO A 704 14.83 2.25 7.66
CA PRO A 704 14.83 3.58 7.02
C PRO A 704 14.18 3.60 5.64
N GLN A 705 14.48 2.62 4.77
CA GLN A 705 13.88 2.55 3.43
C GLN A 705 12.37 2.26 3.44
N GLN A 706 11.89 1.55 4.48
CA GLN A 706 10.46 1.33 4.68
C GLN A 706 9.78 2.62 5.16
N LYS A 707 10.43 3.40 6.04
CA LYS A 707 9.94 4.72 6.47
C LYS A 707 9.85 5.71 5.31
N VAL A 708 10.83 5.73 4.40
CA VAL A 708 10.75 6.55 3.17
C VAL A 708 9.61 6.09 2.25
N LEU A 709 9.37 4.77 2.12
CA LEU A 709 8.21 4.25 1.38
C LEU A 709 6.89 4.69 2.04
N MET A 710 6.71 4.52 3.35
CA MET A 710 5.49 4.93 4.04
C MET A 710 5.25 6.45 3.96
N LEU A 711 6.32 7.26 4.03
CA LEU A 711 6.24 8.71 3.81
C LEU A 711 5.66 9.03 2.42
N ARG A 712 6.27 8.48 1.37
CA ARG A 712 5.93 8.75 -0.04
C ARG A 712 4.56 8.19 -0.44
N MET A 713 4.25 6.95 -0.05
CA MET A 713 3.08 6.21 -0.54
C MET A 713 1.82 6.41 0.29
N TYR A 714 1.95 6.83 1.57
CA TYR A 714 0.81 6.89 2.49
C TYR A 714 0.71 8.20 3.27
N LEU A 715 1.81 8.72 3.83
CA LEU A 715 1.76 9.92 4.66
C LEU A 715 1.47 11.19 3.84
N ILE A 716 2.25 11.42 2.79
CA ILE A 716 2.12 12.61 1.92
C ILE A 716 0.74 12.66 1.24
N PRO A 717 0.22 11.58 0.61
CA PRO A 717 -1.09 11.59 -0.04
C PRO A 717 -2.26 12.02 0.85
N ARG A 718 -2.25 11.68 2.15
CA ARG A 718 -3.31 12.06 3.11
C ARG A 718 -3.51 13.57 3.23
N PHE A 719 -2.44 14.35 3.10
CA PHE A 719 -2.50 15.81 3.21
C PHE A 719 -2.74 16.53 1.88
N ILE A 720 -2.47 15.88 0.74
CA ILE A 720 -2.64 16.48 -0.59
C ILE A 720 -4.09 16.94 -0.80
N PHE A 721 -5.09 16.10 -0.48
CA PHE A 721 -6.51 16.46 -0.61
C PHE A 721 -6.89 17.69 0.24
N SER A 722 -6.45 17.74 1.51
CA SER A 722 -6.76 18.85 2.41
C SER A 722 -6.14 20.16 1.93
N PHE A 723 -4.86 20.16 1.53
CA PHE A 723 -4.18 21.36 1.05
C PHE A 723 -4.71 21.83 -0.32
N ILE A 724 -5.16 20.93 -1.20
CA ILE A 724 -5.79 21.31 -2.49
C ILE A 724 -7.10 22.06 -2.26
N ASN A 725 -7.96 21.60 -1.34
CA ASN A 725 -9.32 22.14 -1.14
C ASN A 725 -9.44 23.24 -0.07
N THR A 726 -8.33 23.67 0.56
CA THR A 726 -8.27 24.82 1.50
C THR A 726 -7.52 26.02 0.89
N GLU A 727 -7.79 27.25 1.33
CA GLU A 727 -6.98 28.42 0.94
C GLU A 727 -5.60 28.40 1.63
N CYS A 728 -4.64 27.71 1.01
CA CYS A 728 -3.26 27.62 1.51
C CYS A 728 -2.24 28.37 0.63
N TYR A 729 -1.32 29.08 1.28
CA TYR A 729 -0.31 29.93 0.64
C TYR A 729 0.95 29.13 0.21
N PRO A 730 1.59 29.47 -0.92
CA PRO A 730 2.84 28.81 -1.35
C PRO A 730 3.93 28.81 -0.26
N LYS A 731 4.11 29.94 0.44
CA LYS A 731 5.07 30.10 1.54
C LYS A 731 4.86 29.11 2.68
N LEU A 732 3.62 28.66 2.93
CA LEU A 732 3.29 27.68 3.96
C LEU A 732 3.52 26.24 3.50
N ILE A 733 3.20 25.91 2.25
CA ILE A 733 3.51 24.58 1.70
C ILE A 733 5.04 24.39 1.64
N GLY A 734 5.80 25.44 1.31
CA GLY A 734 7.26 25.48 1.44
C GLY A 734 7.81 25.39 2.88
N GLN A 735 6.97 25.51 3.92
CA GLN A 735 7.33 25.11 5.29
C GLN A 735 7.11 23.61 5.51
N GLN A 736 6.09 23.00 4.91
CA GLN A 736 5.82 21.57 5.04
C GLN A 736 6.93 20.74 4.36
N ASP A 737 7.35 21.16 3.17
CA ASP A 737 8.53 20.64 2.48
C ASP A 737 9.84 20.84 3.28
N ARG A 738 9.91 21.82 4.19
CA ARG A 738 11.06 21.95 5.11
C ARG A 738 10.98 20.94 6.27
N LEU A 739 9.80 20.67 6.81
CA LEU A 739 9.59 19.65 7.85
C LEU A 739 9.90 18.25 7.32
N ILE A 740 9.37 17.90 6.14
CA ILE A 740 9.62 16.61 5.46
C ILE A 740 11.12 16.44 5.16
N ARG A 741 11.79 17.47 4.62
CA ARG A 741 13.24 17.42 4.37
C ARG A 741 14.07 17.26 5.64
N ARG A 742 13.72 17.96 6.74
CA ARG A 742 14.41 17.81 8.03
C ARG A 742 14.29 16.38 8.56
N TRP A 743 13.10 15.80 8.50
CA TRP A 743 12.81 14.42 8.88
C TRP A 743 13.57 13.41 8.02
N LEU A 744 13.62 13.60 6.70
CA LEU A 744 14.40 12.75 5.78
C LEU A 744 15.89 12.77 6.11
N LYS A 745 16.47 13.96 6.32
CA LYS A 745 17.89 14.11 6.68
C LYS A 745 18.22 13.40 8.00
N GLU A 746 17.32 13.44 8.98
CA GLU A 746 17.47 12.72 10.25
C GLU A 746 17.40 11.18 10.05
N ILE A 747 16.32 10.67 9.46
CA ILE A 747 16.10 9.22 9.26
C ILE A 747 17.20 8.58 8.40
N LEU A 748 17.75 9.33 7.44
CA LEU A 748 18.82 8.89 6.54
C LEU A 748 20.23 9.27 7.00
N ARG A 749 20.38 9.96 8.14
CA ARG A 749 21.67 10.44 8.70
C ARG A 749 22.49 11.22 7.67
N LEU A 750 21.88 12.22 7.05
CA LEU A 750 22.49 13.10 6.05
C LEU A 750 22.80 14.48 6.65
N PRO A 751 23.90 15.14 6.23
CA PRO A 751 24.25 16.47 6.71
C PRO A 751 23.21 17.52 6.27
N GLN A 752 23.08 18.61 7.03
CA GLN A 752 22.11 19.67 6.68
C GLN A 752 22.45 20.37 5.35
N SER A 753 23.70 20.33 4.90
CA SER A 753 24.16 20.83 3.60
C SER A 753 23.79 19.98 2.39
N VAL A 754 23.20 18.77 2.54
CA VAL A 754 22.87 17.91 1.39
C VAL A 754 21.86 18.58 0.45
N CYS A 755 22.16 18.56 -0.87
CA CYS A 755 21.29 19.12 -1.90
C CYS A 755 19.90 18.47 -1.83
N THR A 756 18.86 19.29 -1.77
CA THR A 756 17.52 18.79 -1.44
C THR A 756 16.71 18.31 -2.63
N GLU A 757 17.15 18.61 -3.85
CA GLU A 757 16.52 18.12 -5.09
C GLU A 757 16.49 16.58 -5.13
N PHE A 758 17.57 15.93 -4.71
CA PHE A 758 17.71 14.47 -4.58
C PHE A 758 16.54 13.76 -3.88
N PHE A 759 15.86 14.44 -2.93
CA PHE A 759 14.71 13.85 -2.24
C PHE A 759 13.44 13.80 -3.10
N TYR A 760 13.27 14.76 -4.00
CA TYR A 760 12.08 14.91 -4.85
C TYR A 760 12.27 14.27 -6.22
N GLN A 761 13.51 14.29 -6.72
CA GLN A 761 13.93 13.72 -8.00
C GLN A 761 13.47 12.24 -8.11
N PRO A 762 12.82 11.81 -9.21
CA PRO A 762 12.22 10.48 -9.33
C PRO A 762 13.15 9.27 -9.09
N ILE A 763 12.57 8.19 -8.57
CA ILE A 763 13.27 6.91 -8.33
C ILE A 763 13.99 6.42 -9.59
N LYS A 764 13.33 6.50 -10.76
CA LYS A 764 13.89 6.02 -12.03
C LYS A 764 15.19 6.73 -12.46
N ASP A 765 15.45 7.92 -11.90
CA ASP A 765 16.59 8.77 -12.19
C ASP A 765 17.60 8.86 -11.02
N GLY A 766 17.40 8.08 -9.94
CA GLY A 766 18.35 7.94 -8.84
C GLY A 766 18.02 8.73 -7.56
N GLY A 767 16.94 9.52 -7.54
CA GLY A 767 16.45 10.18 -6.32
C GLY A 767 15.49 9.33 -5.48
N LEU A 768 14.95 9.90 -4.40
CA LEU A 768 13.99 9.20 -3.52
C LEU A 768 12.53 9.26 -4.01
N GLY A 769 12.21 10.17 -4.95
CA GLY A 769 10.88 10.38 -5.50
C GLY A 769 9.81 10.71 -4.46
N VAL A 770 10.14 11.40 -3.36
CA VAL A 770 9.22 11.64 -2.23
C VAL A 770 8.00 12.49 -2.62
N GLY A 771 8.12 13.28 -3.69
CA GLY A 771 7.14 14.29 -4.09
C GLY A 771 7.36 15.60 -3.33
N LYS A 772 7.43 16.71 -4.06
CA LYS A 772 7.53 18.06 -3.49
C LYS A 772 6.13 18.63 -3.34
N LEU A 773 5.70 18.88 -2.10
CA LEU A 773 4.34 19.34 -1.81
C LEU A 773 4.04 20.66 -2.52
N TYR A 774 5.00 21.58 -2.56
CA TYR A 774 4.88 22.89 -3.19
C TYR A 774 4.51 22.79 -4.67
N ASP A 775 5.18 21.92 -5.43
CA ASP A 775 4.91 21.76 -6.87
C ASP A 775 3.61 20.97 -7.08
N THR A 776 3.43 19.88 -6.33
CA THR A 776 2.26 19.00 -6.46
C THR A 776 0.95 19.74 -6.16
N ILE A 777 0.90 20.48 -5.06
CA ILE A 777 -0.29 21.27 -4.65
C ILE A 777 -0.44 22.50 -5.54
N GLY A 778 0.65 23.17 -5.93
CA GLY A 778 0.59 24.34 -6.80
C GLY A 778 0.02 24.03 -8.18
N ILE A 779 0.57 23.00 -8.84
CA ILE A 779 0.06 22.51 -10.12
C ILE A 779 -1.39 22.02 -9.98
N ALA A 780 -1.72 21.27 -8.92
CA ALA A 780 -3.09 20.80 -8.70
C ALA A 780 -4.09 21.94 -8.47
N LYS A 781 -3.72 23.00 -7.74
CA LYS A 781 -4.58 24.18 -7.52
C LYS A 781 -4.81 24.99 -8.80
N VAL A 782 -3.77 25.20 -9.61
CA VAL A 782 -3.90 25.90 -10.90
C VAL A 782 -4.77 25.08 -11.87
N ARG A 783 -4.60 23.75 -11.93
CA ARG A 783 -5.52 22.86 -12.67
C ARG A 783 -6.96 22.95 -12.14
N LEU A 784 -7.14 22.94 -10.82
CA LEU A 784 -8.45 22.98 -10.17
C LEU A 784 -9.20 24.29 -10.48
N HIS A 785 -8.55 25.44 -10.32
CA HIS A 785 -9.14 26.73 -10.68
C HIS A 785 -9.52 26.80 -12.16
N GLY A 786 -8.63 26.33 -13.05
CA GLY A 786 -8.94 26.23 -14.48
C GLY A 786 -10.08 25.25 -14.81
N SER A 787 -10.35 24.26 -13.95
CA SER A 787 -11.52 23.37 -14.08
C SER A 787 -12.81 24.03 -13.59
N PHE A 788 -12.74 24.98 -12.64
CA PHE A 788 -13.90 25.73 -12.16
C PHE A 788 -14.37 26.77 -13.19
N THR A 789 -13.44 27.54 -13.80
CA THR A 789 -13.78 28.50 -14.86
C THR A 789 -14.28 27.84 -16.15
N ARG A 790 -14.15 26.51 -16.29
CA ARG A 790 -14.70 25.70 -17.38
C ARG A 790 -15.81 24.74 -16.93
N ALA A 791 -16.34 24.91 -15.73
CA ALA A 791 -17.45 24.09 -15.24
C ALA A 791 -18.77 24.52 -15.89
N GLY A 792 -19.66 23.56 -16.14
CA GLY A 792 -21.05 23.85 -16.55
C GLY A 792 -21.90 24.49 -15.45
N ASP A 793 -21.43 24.52 -14.20
CA ASP A 793 -22.05 25.27 -13.11
C ASP A 793 -21.71 26.76 -13.21
N GLU A 794 -22.69 27.54 -13.66
CA GLU A 794 -22.60 29.01 -13.83
C GLU A 794 -22.35 29.75 -12.51
N CYS A 795 -22.97 29.31 -11.42
CA CYS A 795 -22.75 29.86 -10.09
C CYS A 795 -21.28 29.67 -9.67
N LEU A 796 -20.69 28.49 -9.93
CA LEU A 796 -19.28 28.25 -9.67
C LEU A 796 -18.38 29.14 -10.54
N ARG A 797 -18.66 29.30 -11.84
CA ARG A 797 -17.90 30.20 -12.73
C ARG A 797 -17.92 31.63 -12.20
N PHE A 798 -19.12 32.19 -12.00
CA PHE A 798 -19.32 33.55 -11.50
C PHE A 798 -18.61 33.79 -10.16
N LEU A 799 -18.79 32.90 -9.18
CA LEU A 799 -18.20 33.04 -7.84
C LEU A 799 -16.67 33.00 -7.85
N VAL A 800 -16.06 32.26 -8.77
CA VAL A 800 -14.60 32.15 -8.92
C VAL A 800 -14.02 33.34 -9.69
N GLU A 801 -14.75 33.85 -10.68
CA GLU A 801 -14.29 34.96 -11.53
C GLU A 801 -14.48 36.32 -10.87
N THR A 802 -15.68 36.64 -10.36
CA THR A 802 -15.99 37.94 -9.72
C THR A 802 -15.14 38.22 -8.48
N GLN A 803 -14.84 37.20 -7.69
CA GLN A 803 -14.14 37.37 -6.41
C GLN A 803 -12.62 37.43 -6.53
N GLY A 804 -12.09 37.30 -7.76
CA GLY A 804 -10.68 37.44 -8.10
C GLY A 804 -9.77 36.63 -7.18
N SER A 805 -9.59 35.34 -7.45
CA SER A 805 -8.76 34.48 -6.60
C SER A 805 -7.30 34.92 -6.57
N SER A 806 -6.97 35.82 -5.65
CA SER A 806 -5.60 36.26 -5.37
C SER A 806 -4.72 35.08 -4.94
N MET A 807 -5.32 34.01 -4.41
CA MET A 807 -4.67 32.73 -4.16
C MET A 807 -4.26 32.02 -5.46
N HIS A 808 -5.13 31.95 -6.46
CA HIS A 808 -4.78 31.44 -7.80
C HIS A 808 -3.69 32.30 -8.46
N ALA A 809 -3.80 33.62 -8.44
CA ALA A 809 -2.77 34.51 -8.97
C ALA A 809 -1.40 34.30 -8.28
N ARG A 810 -1.38 34.18 -6.94
CA ARG A 810 -0.18 33.84 -6.15
C ARG A 810 0.38 32.46 -6.53
N TRP A 811 -0.47 31.47 -6.80
CA TRP A 811 -0.04 30.14 -7.22
C TRP A 811 0.46 30.10 -8.66
N CYS A 812 -0.15 30.81 -9.61
CA CYS A 812 0.38 30.98 -10.96
C CYS A 812 1.78 31.62 -10.94
N HIS A 813 1.94 32.75 -10.25
CA HIS A 813 3.24 33.41 -10.07
C HIS A 813 4.27 32.47 -9.41
N ALA A 814 3.90 31.79 -8.31
CA ALA A 814 4.76 30.80 -7.64
C ALA A 814 5.14 29.60 -8.52
N MET A 815 4.29 29.22 -9.48
CA MET A 815 4.55 28.16 -10.45
C MET A 815 5.25 28.64 -11.71
N LYS A 816 5.55 29.95 -11.87
CA LYS A 816 6.02 30.57 -13.13
C LYS A 816 5.03 30.37 -14.31
N LEU A 817 3.74 30.57 -14.06
CA LEU A 817 2.66 30.47 -15.05
C LEU A 817 1.96 31.83 -15.23
N SER A 818 1.32 32.02 -16.39
CA SER A 818 0.40 33.13 -16.63
C SER A 818 -0.82 33.07 -15.69
N THR A 819 -1.58 34.15 -15.57
CA THR A 819 -2.77 34.24 -14.70
C THR A 819 -3.92 33.34 -15.16
N ARG A 820 -4.01 33.04 -16.46
CA ARG A 820 -4.96 32.09 -17.07
C ARG A 820 -4.20 31.09 -17.95
N PRO A 821 -3.48 30.12 -17.36
CA PRO A 821 -2.64 29.19 -18.12
C PRO A 821 -3.48 28.08 -18.76
N SER A 822 -3.10 27.67 -19.97
CA SER A 822 -3.75 26.57 -20.69
C SER A 822 -3.42 25.21 -20.04
N ALA A 823 -4.15 24.17 -20.43
CA ALA A 823 -3.82 22.80 -20.02
C ALA A 823 -2.41 22.38 -20.49
N VAL A 824 -1.97 22.89 -21.65
CA VAL A 824 -0.62 22.65 -22.20
C VAL A 824 0.45 23.30 -21.33
N ASP A 825 0.29 24.58 -20.96
CA ASP A 825 1.24 25.31 -20.11
C ASP A 825 1.45 24.63 -18.76
N ILE A 826 0.35 24.21 -18.13
CA ILE A 826 0.41 23.54 -16.82
C ILE A 826 1.07 22.16 -16.94
N ASN A 827 0.84 21.44 -18.04
CA ASN A 827 1.47 20.15 -18.31
C ASN A 827 2.98 20.32 -18.60
N ALA A 828 3.35 21.25 -19.48
CA ALA A 828 4.75 21.60 -19.76
C ALA A 828 5.47 22.02 -18.47
N ARG A 829 4.87 22.89 -17.65
CA ARG A 829 5.44 23.30 -16.36
C ARG A 829 5.61 22.14 -15.39
N SER A 830 4.70 21.15 -15.40
CA SER A 830 4.83 19.94 -14.57
C SER A 830 5.95 18.99 -14.99
N VAL A 831 6.47 19.11 -16.22
CA VAL A 831 7.71 18.46 -16.67
C VAL A 831 8.92 19.33 -16.33
N LEU A 832 8.87 20.62 -16.67
CA LEU A 832 9.97 21.58 -16.46
C LEU A 832 10.40 21.70 -15.00
N THR A 833 9.51 21.55 -14.01
CA THR A 833 9.91 21.53 -12.58
C THR A 833 10.81 20.34 -12.23
N ILE A 834 10.69 19.21 -12.94
CA ILE A 834 11.54 18.03 -12.77
C ILE A 834 12.89 18.25 -13.47
N ASP A 835 12.91 18.86 -14.65
CA ASP A 835 14.15 19.19 -15.36
C ASP A 835 14.96 20.30 -14.67
N GLU A 836 14.30 21.37 -14.21
CA GLU A 836 14.90 22.37 -13.32
C GLU A 836 15.48 21.73 -12.03
N SER A 837 14.87 20.65 -11.53
CA SER A 837 15.35 19.90 -10.36
C SER A 837 16.56 19.00 -10.69
N ARG A 838 16.61 18.41 -11.91
CA ARG A 838 17.76 17.65 -12.43
C ARG A 838 18.99 18.55 -12.57
N VAL A 839 18.85 19.69 -13.24
CA VAL A 839 19.94 20.66 -13.48
C VAL A 839 20.54 21.12 -12.14
N ARG A 840 19.70 21.66 -11.23
CA ARG A 840 20.12 22.07 -9.87
C ARG A 840 20.73 20.95 -9.01
N LEU A 841 20.47 19.68 -9.32
CA LEU A 841 21.15 18.57 -8.66
C LEU A 841 22.55 18.38 -9.25
N SER A 842 22.66 18.28 -10.58
CA SER A 842 23.90 18.03 -11.31
C SER A 842 24.98 19.09 -11.11
N GLU A 843 24.59 20.36 -10.97
CA GLU A 843 25.47 21.50 -10.65
C GLU A 843 26.13 21.39 -9.26
N THR A 844 25.60 20.52 -8.37
CA THR A 844 26.18 20.33 -7.03
C THR A 844 27.11 19.13 -6.95
N VAL A 845 28.11 19.22 -6.08
CA VAL A 845 28.97 18.08 -5.68
C VAL A 845 28.20 16.84 -5.19
N HIS A 846 26.93 16.99 -4.78
CA HIS A 846 26.05 15.88 -4.41
C HIS A 846 25.45 15.14 -5.61
N GLY A 847 25.25 15.85 -6.73
CA GLY A 847 24.76 15.33 -8.01
C GLY A 847 25.85 15.13 -9.06
N SER A 848 27.13 15.30 -8.73
CA SER A 848 28.23 14.92 -9.61
C SER A 848 28.06 13.47 -10.10
N GLY A 849 28.01 13.28 -11.42
CA GLY A 849 27.71 12.02 -12.09
C GLY A 849 26.25 11.53 -11.97
N SER A 850 25.28 12.39 -11.66
CA SER A 850 23.88 11.98 -11.45
C SER A 850 23.21 11.40 -12.71
N GLU A 851 23.57 11.88 -13.89
CA GLU A 851 23.02 11.43 -15.17
C GLU A 851 23.23 9.93 -15.43
N ILE A 852 24.24 9.32 -14.81
CA ILE A 852 24.52 7.88 -14.88
C ILE A 852 23.41 7.05 -14.22
N PHE A 853 22.69 7.64 -13.26
CA PHE A 853 21.52 7.03 -12.62
C PHE A 853 20.21 7.35 -13.38
N ARG A 854 20.22 8.19 -14.42
CA ARG A 854 19.02 8.60 -15.18
C ARG A 854 18.37 7.43 -15.92
N ASN A 855 17.04 7.33 -15.87
CA ASN A 855 16.25 6.26 -16.51
C ASN A 855 16.86 4.84 -16.36
N SER A 856 17.43 4.49 -15.20
CA SER A 856 18.16 3.23 -14.99
C SER A 856 17.50 2.35 -13.91
N PRO A 857 16.47 1.54 -14.24
CA PRO A 857 15.64 0.86 -13.24
C PRO A 857 16.40 -0.11 -12.33
N ILE A 858 17.37 -0.86 -12.86
CA ILE A 858 18.17 -1.85 -12.09
C ILE A 858 19.06 -1.14 -11.07
N THR A 859 19.84 -0.16 -11.53
CA THR A 859 20.69 0.76 -10.76
C THR A 859 19.96 1.48 -9.62
N ASN A 860 18.64 1.65 -9.75
CA ASN A 860 17.79 2.40 -8.82
C ASN A 860 16.76 1.55 -8.06
N GLN A 861 16.62 0.26 -8.36
CA GLN A 861 15.53 -0.58 -7.84
C GLN A 861 15.46 -0.58 -6.30
N TRP A 862 16.61 -0.47 -5.65
CA TRP A 862 16.77 -0.44 -4.20
C TRP A 862 16.25 0.84 -3.51
N LEU A 863 16.22 1.97 -4.22
CA LEU A 863 15.64 3.24 -3.76
C LEU A 863 14.11 3.15 -3.59
N SER A 864 13.47 2.16 -4.23
CA SER A 864 12.03 1.95 -4.11
C SER A 864 11.59 1.59 -2.69
N GLY A 865 12.47 1.00 -1.86
CA GLY A 865 12.18 0.51 -0.51
C GLY A 865 11.73 -0.96 -0.42
N HIS A 866 11.58 -1.65 -1.56
CA HIS A 866 11.07 -3.04 -1.61
C HIS A 866 12.12 -4.13 -1.37
N THR A 867 13.43 -3.82 -1.42
CA THR A 867 14.53 -4.79 -1.32
C THR A 867 14.60 -5.45 0.06
N ARG A 868 13.91 -6.60 0.19
CA ARG A 868 13.71 -7.35 1.45
C ARG A 868 15.01 -7.62 2.22
N ILE A 869 16.04 -8.05 1.50
CA ILE A 869 17.35 -8.50 2.02
C ILE A 869 18.17 -7.34 2.63
N MET A 870 17.92 -6.09 2.20
CA MET A 870 18.75 -4.95 2.58
C MET A 870 18.62 -4.59 4.08
N LYS A 871 19.76 -4.41 4.76
CA LYS A 871 19.87 -3.87 6.12
C LYS A 871 19.72 -2.34 6.09
N GLY A 872 19.08 -1.76 7.10
CA GLY A 872 18.84 -0.31 7.16
C GLY A 872 20.13 0.54 7.17
N SER A 873 21.20 0.02 7.77
CA SER A 873 22.53 0.64 7.74
C SER A 873 23.19 0.59 6.36
N THR A 874 22.97 -0.47 5.58
CA THR A 874 23.40 -0.55 4.18
C THR A 874 22.66 0.48 3.33
N PHE A 875 21.34 0.63 3.51
CA PHE A 875 20.57 1.67 2.80
C PHE A 875 21.10 3.07 3.09
N ILE A 876 21.30 3.42 4.36
CA ILE A 876 21.87 4.72 4.77
C ILE A 876 23.23 4.97 4.12
N ARG A 877 24.14 3.99 4.16
CA ARG A 877 25.48 4.12 3.55
C ARG A 877 25.42 4.24 2.03
N ALA A 878 24.54 3.50 1.36
CA ALA A 878 24.35 3.57 -0.09
C ALA A 878 23.79 4.93 -0.52
N ILE A 879 22.83 5.51 0.23
CA ILE A 879 22.38 6.89 0.01
C ILE A 879 23.55 7.87 0.21
N GLN A 880 24.27 7.79 1.33
CA GLN A 880 25.41 8.65 1.62
C GLN A 880 26.51 8.59 0.55
N MET A 881 26.76 7.41 -0.04
CA MET A 881 27.69 7.24 -1.17
C MET A 881 27.13 7.87 -2.44
N ARG A 882 25.86 7.61 -2.78
CA ARG A 882 25.22 8.18 -3.98
C ARG A 882 25.17 9.71 -3.95
N THR A 883 24.92 10.31 -2.78
CA THR A 883 24.89 11.78 -2.58
C THR A 883 26.26 12.41 -2.26
N ASN A 884 27.38 11.67 -2.29
CA ASN A 884 28.71 12.18 -1.92
C ASN A 884 28.73 12.86 -0.52
N THR A 885 28.05 12.27 0.46
CA THR A 885 28.01 12.66 1.88
C THR A 885 28.47 11.54 2.82
N THR A 886 29.24 10.57 2.34
CA THR A 886 30.00 9.65 3.20
C THR A 886 31.07 10.46 3.96
N PRO A 887 31.22 10.32 5.30
CA PRO A 887 32.12 11.17 6.10
C PRO A 887 33.64 11.05 5.80
N THR A 888 34.08 11.76 4.76
CA THR A 888 35.49 12.06 4.46
C THR A 888 35.79 13.53 4.79
N LEU A 889 37.05 13.95 4.96
CA LEU A 889 37.39 15.34 5.29
C LEU A 889 36.73 16.33 4.32
N VAL A 890 36.92 16.18 3.01
CA VAL A 890 36.32 17.02 1.95
C VAL A 890 34.79 17.13 2.05
N SER A 891 34.11 16.12 2.63
CA SER A 891 32.66 16.18 2.88
C SER A 891 32.30 16.89 4.20
N THR A 892 33.12 16.77 5.24
CA THR A 892 32.85 17.28 6.60
C THR A 892 33.42 18.68 6.86
N THR A 893 34.43 19.09 6.10
CA THR A 893 35.06 20.43 6.15
C THR A 893 34.64 21.32 4.98
N ARG A 894 33.68 20.89 4.16
CA ARG A 894 33.16 21.66 3.02
C ARG A 894 32.68 23.05 3.47
N GLY A 895 33.10 24.08 2.74
CA GLY A 895 32.81 25.49 3.08
C GLY A 895 33.71 26.07 4.17
N ARG A 896 34.71 25.32 4.67
CA ARG A 896 35.78 25.81 5.52
C ARG A 896 37.10 25.69 4.80
N ASP A 897 38.00 26.66 5.01
CA ASP A 897 39.37 26.49 4.57
C ASP A 897 40.22 25.87 5.68
N VAL A 898 40.58 24.60 5.44
CA VAL A 898 41.37 23.73 6.29
C VAL A 898 42.02 22.68 5.40
N ASN A 899 43.12 22.08 5.87
CA ASN A 899 43.76 20.97 5.18
C ASN A 899 42.77 19.79 4.98
N LYS A 900 42.66 19.31 3.74
CA LYS A 900 41.72 18.26 3.31
C LYS A 900 42.41 16.95 2.94
N THR A 901 43.74 16.86 3.05
CA THR A 901 44.55 15.67 2.70
C THR A 901 44.14 14.41 3.45
N CYS A 902 44.33 13.24 2.83
CA CYS A 902 43.89 11.96 3.37
C CYS A 902 44.59 11.61 4.69
N ARG A 903 43.81 11.52 5.78
CA ARG A 903 44.22 11.19 7.16
C ARG A 903 44.88 9.82 7.35
N ARG A 904 45.14 9.10 6.26
CA ARG A 904 45.74 7.76 6.22
C ARG A 904 46.98 7.67 5.33
N CYS A 905 47.11 8.50 4.30
CA CYS A 905 48.24 8.41 3.37
C CYS A 905 48.88 9.75 2.97
N GLY A 906 48.26 10.90 3.26
CA GLY A 906 48.79 12.23 2.90
C GLY A 906 48.75 12.59 1.40
N LEU A 907 48.85 11.61 0.50
CA LEU A 907 49.14 11.79 -0.94
C LEU A 907 48.13 12.62 -1.75
N ALA A 908 46.89 12.78 -1.29
CA ALA A 908 45.84 13.51 -1.99
C ALA A 908 44.70 13.91 -1.05
N ASP A 909 43.82 14.80 -1.51
CA ASP A 909 42.58 15.18 -0.82
C ASP A 909 41.69 13.99 -0.50
N GLU A 910 41.10 13.99 0.72
CA GLU A 910 40.27 12.90 1.23
C GLU A 910 38.87 12.90 0.59
N THR A 911 38.83 12.58 -0.70
CA THR A 911 37.60 12.39 -1.47
C THR A 911 37.13 10.93 -1.42
N LEU A 912 35.84 10.72 -1.66
CA LEU A 912 35.29 9.37 -1.84
C LEU A 912 35.92 8.66 -3.05
N ILE A 913 36.32 9.42 -4.09
CA ILE A 913 37.03 8.91 -5.27
C ILE A 913 38.39 8.36 -4.87
N HIS A 914 39.23 9.17 -4.20
CA HIS A 914 40.54 8.76 -3.72
C HIS A 914 40.47 7.50 -2.86
N ILE A 915 39.56 7.46 -1.87
CA ILE A 915 39.37 6.31 -0.97
C ILE A 915 38.93 5.05 -1.72
N LEU A 916 38.05 5.16 -2.73
CA LEU A 916 37.47 4.02 -3.44
C LEU A 916 38.23 3.61 -4.72
N GLN A 917 39.22 4.39 -5.18
CA GLN A 917 39.96 4.14 -6.43
C GLN A 917 41.49 4.10 -6.27
N THR A 918 42.12 5.07 -5.60
CA THR A 918 43.59 5.26 -5.70
C THR A 918 44.38 5.11 -4.39
N CYS A 919 43.83 5.49 -3.23
CA CYS A 919 44.52 5.51 -1.94
C CYS A 919 45.29 4.19 -1.62
N PRO A 920 46.62 4.18 -1.44
CA PRO A 920 47.37 2.94 -1.20
C PRO A 920 46.88 2.14 0.01
N ILE A 921 46.59 2.82 1.12
CA ILE A 921 46.12 2.21 2.38
C ILE A 921 44.80 1.44 2.22
N THR A 922 43.94 1.81 1.26
CA THR A 922 42.68 1.10 1.00
C THR A 922 42.77 0.08 -0.13
N GLN A 923 43.94 -0.12 -0.75
CA GLN A 923 44.15 -1.05 -1.86
C GLN A 923 43.69 -2.48 -1.53
N GLY A 924 44.10 -3.03 -0.39
CA GLY A 924 43.66 -4.37 0.04
C GLY A 924 42.13 -4.50 0.20
N MET A 925 41.44 -3.40 0.57
CA MET A 925 39.97 -3.36 0.61
C MET A 925 39.36 -3.24 -0.80
N ARG A 926 40.01 -2.54 -1.74
CA ARG A 926 39.59 -2.49 -3.15
C ARG A 926 39.73 -3.85 -3.82
N CYS A 927 40.86 -4.54 -3.63
CA CYS A 927 41.05 -5.92 -4.08
C CYS A 927 39.97 -6.83 -3.47
N ARG A 928 39.80 -6.83 -2.14
CA ARG A 928 38.73 -7.61 -1.48
C ARG A 928 37.33 -7.33 -2.04
N ARG A 929 37.00 -6.09 -2.45
CA ARG A 929 35.75 -5.76 -3.16
C ARG A 929 35.69 -6.39 -4.55
N HIS A 930 36.74 -6.23 -5.35
CA HIS A 930 36.88 -6.82 -6.69
C HIS A 930 36.76 -8.37 -6.63
N ASN A 931 37.61 -9.06 -5.85
CA ASN A 931 37.57 -10.53 -5.73
C ASN A 931 36.22 -11.03 -5.18
N ASN A 932 35.45 -10.21 -4.45
CA ASN A 932 34.08 -10.55 -4.03
C ASN A 932 33.09 -10.55 -5.20
N VAL A 933 33.24 -9.64 -6.17
CA VAL A 933 32.46 -9.64 -7.42
C VAL A 933 32.90 -10.79 -8.33
N CYS A 934 34.21 -10.99 -8.53
CA CYS A 934 34.74 -12.09 -9.35
C CYS A 934 34.25 -13.45 -8.86
N ARG A 935 34.21 -13.68 -7.54
CA ARG A 935 33.63 -14.89 -6.95
C ARG A 935 32.16 -15.05 -7.32
N LYS A 936 31.31 -14.05 -7.07
CA LYS A 936 29.87 -14.11 -7.40
C LYS A 936 29.62 -14.37 -8.89
N VAL A 937 30.43 -13.79 -9.78
CA VAL A 937 30.35 -14.03 -11.24
C VAL A 937 30.76 -15.46 -11.57
N SER A 938 31.87 -15.96 -11.02
CA SER A 938 32.29 -17.36 -11.12
C SER A 938 31.21 -18.34 -10.63
N ASP A 939 30.66 -18.10 -9.44
CA ASP A 939 29.63 -18.97 -8.83
C ASP A 939 28.38 -19.02 -9.71
N LYS A 940 27.99 -17.87 -10.28
CA LYS A 940 26.87 -17.77 -11.22
C LYS A 940 27.12 -18.51 -12.54
N LEU A 941 28.31 -18.34 -13.14
CA LEU A 941 28.72 -19.03 -14.36
C LEU A 941 28.77 -20.57 -14.17
N ARG A 942 29.32 -21.04 -13.05
CA ARG A 942 29.28 -22.47 -12.67
C ARG A 942 27.85 -22.98 -12.54
N SER A 943 26.94 -22.20 -11.94
CA SER A 943 25.51 -22.53 -11.88
C SER A 943 24.78 -22.52 -13.24
N LYS A 944 25.46 -22.06 -14.31
CA LYS A 944 24.98 -22.05 -15.71
C LYS A 944 25.76 -23.00 -16.62
N GLY A 945 26.50 -23.95 -16.03
CA GLY A 945 27.21 -25.01 -16.76
C GLY A 945 28.53 -24.59 -17.40
N PHE A 946 29.08 -23.42 -17.05
CA PHE A 946 30.40 -23.01 -17.52
C PHE A 946 31.51 -23.61 -16.63
N GLN A 947 32.57 -24.11 -17.25
CA GLN A 947 33.83 -24.38 -16.57
C GLN A 947 34.59 -23.06 -16.41
N VAL A 948 34.74 -22.60 -15.16
CA VAL A 948 35.37 -21.31 -14.86
C VAL A 948 36.77 -21.49 -14.29
N PHE A 949 37.72 -20.77 -14.87
CA PHE A 949 39.11 -20.63 -14.43
C PHE A 949 39.35 -19.19 -13.96
N GLN A 950 40.10 -18.99 -12.87
CA GLN A 950 40.34 -17.67 -12.27
C GLN A 950 41.82 -17.29 -12.35
N GLU A 951 42.11 -16.00 -12.57
CA GLU A 951 43.45 -15.37 -12.54
C GLU A 951 44.53 -16.12 -13.37
N GLN A 952 44.13 -16.76 -14.47
CA GLN A 952 44.97 -17.70 -15.21
C GLN A 952 46.09 -17.03 -16.01
N GLY A 953 47.31 -17.58 -15.92
CA GLY A 953 48.40 -17.22 -16.81
C GLY A 953 48.12 -17.64 -18.25
N ILE A 954 48.04 -16.66 -19.14
CA ILE A 954 47.96 -16.82 -20.60
C ILE A 954 49.21 -16.15 -21.21
N PRO A 955 50.09 -16.90 -21.90
CA PRO A 955 51.21 -16.31 -22.63
C PRO A 955 50.74 -15.30 -23.67
N SER A 956 51.48 -14.21 -23.85
CA SER A 956 51.20 -13.20 -24.87
C SER A 956 52.44 -12.90 -25.69
N PRO A 957 52.44 -13.17 -27.01
CA PRO A 957 53.56 -12.80 -27.89
C PRO A 957 53.67 -11.29 -28.15
N GLN A 958 52.75 -10.47 -27.61
CA GLN A 958 52.49 -9.09 -28.04
C GLN A 958 52.44 -8.08 -26.87
N LEU A 959 52.78 -8.50 -25.65
CA LEU A 959 52.76 -7.66 -24.45
C LEU A 959 54.10 -7.76 -23.70
N GLN A 960 54.61 -6.62 -23.22
CA GLN A 960 55.89 -6.52 -22.49
C GLN A 960 56.02 -7.46 -21.28
N THR A 961 54.89 -7.86 -20.69
CA THR A 961 54.84 -8.97 -19.74
C THR A 961 54.43 -10.25 -20.47
N ASN A 962 55.39 -11.17 -20.68
CA ASN A 962 55.21 -12.43 -21.44
C ASN A 962 54.00 -13.30 -21.01
N ILE A 963 53.45 -13.07 -19.81
CA ILE A 963 52.22 -13.70 -19.32
C ILE A 963 51.23 -12.61 -18.88
N SER A 964 50.02 -12.64 -19.43
CA SER A 964 48.87 -11.87 -18.96
C SER A 964 47.92 -12.72 -18.12
N ARG A 965 47.12 -12.07 -17.26
CA ARG A 965 46.15 -12.71 -16.38
C ARG A 965 44.81 -11.96 -16.40
N PRO A 966 43.81 -12.39 -17.19
CA PRO A 966 42.43 -11.95 -17.02
C PRO A 966 41.82 -12.56 -15.75
N ASP A 967 40.88 -11.85 -15.12
CA ASP A 967 40.33 -12.26 -13.81
C ASP A 967 39.57 -13.59 -13.89
N LEU A 968 38.77 -13.77 -14.94
CA LEU A 968 37.98 -14.97 -15.21
C LEU A 968 38.04 -15.37 -16.69
N ILE A 969 38.20 -16.67 -16.95
CA ILE A 969 37.93 -17.30 -18.25
C ILE A 969 36.85 -18.36 -18.00
N ALA A 970 35.77 -18.36 -18.77
CA ALA A 970 34.66 -19.29 -18.60
C ALA A 970 34.29 -19.96 -19.93
N THR A 971 34.43 -21.28 -20.00
CA THR A 971 34.19 -22.07 -21.22
C THR A 971 32.91 -22.90 -21.12
N ARG A 972 32.22 -23.09 -22.25
CA ARG A 972 31.05 -23.97 -22.36
C ARG A 972 30.81 -24.35 -23.82
N GLY A 973 30.98 -25.62 -24.16
CA GLY A 973 31.08 -26.04 -25.57
C GLY A 973 32.25 -25.34 -26.25
N GLU A 974 32.09 -24.97 -27.52
CA GLU A 974 33.15 -24.34 -28.32
C GLU A 974 33.35 -22.83 -28.06
N GLN A 975 32.76 -22.27 -26.99
CA GLN A 975 32.84 -20.84 -26.67
C GLN A 975 33.57 -20.57 -25.36
N ALA A 976 34.39 -19.51 -25.35
CA ALA A 976 34.97 -18.91 -24.14
C ALA A 976 34.52 -17.46 -23.94
N LEU A 977 34.19 -17.13 -22.69
CA LEU A 977 33.98 -15.77 -22.20
C LEU A 977 35.19 -15.34 -21.37
N VAL A 978 35.89 -14.29 -21.80
CA VAL A 978 37.00 -13.66 -21.05
C VAL A 978 36.46 -12.41 -20.36
N LEU A 979 36.42 -12.46 -19.03
CA LEU A 979 35.69 -11.49 -18.21
C LEU A 979 36.64 -10.84 -17.19
N ASP A 980 36.78 -9.51 -17.26
CA ASP A 980 37.56 -8.71 -16.32
C ASP A 980 36.65 -7.74 -15.55
N VAL A 981 36.75 -7.73 -14.23
CA VAL A 981 35.85 -7.02 -13.32
C VAL A 981 36.47 -5.70 -12.87
N THR A 982 35.83 -4.58 -13.21
CA THR A 982 36.36 -3.25 -12.89
C THR A 982 35.35 -2.42 -12.07
N CYS A 983 35.72 -2.07 -10.84
CA CYS A 983 34.90 -1.25 -9.94
C CYS A 983 35.15 0.27 -10.15
N VAL A 984 34.50 0.86 -11.15
CA VAL A 984 34.64 2.27 -11.57
C VAL A 984 34.10 3.23 -10.48
N PHE A 985 34.56 4.49 -10.42
CA PHE A 985 33.82 5.57 -9.74
C PHE A 985 33.07 6.40 -10.79
N GLU A 986 31.77 6.57 -10.60
CA GLU A 986 30.85 7.07 -11.61
C GLU A 986 30.89 8.60 -11.74
N SER A 987 32.01 9.17 -12.21
CA SER A 987 32.16 10.63 -12.33
C SER A 987 31.39 11.22 -13.51
N ASN A 988 31.39 10.54 -14.66
CA ASN A 988 30.72 10.96 -15.90
C ASN A 988 30.26 9.76 -16.75
N ASN A 989 29.47 9.99 -17.80
CA ASN A 989 28.89 8.94 -18.64
C ASN A 989 29.93 8.11 -19.42
N ASN A 990 31.14 8.65 -19.63
CA ASN A 990 32.22 7.97 -20.35
C ASN A 990 33.02 7.03 -19.42
N SER A 991 33.03 7.28 -18.11
CA SER A 991 33.80 6.52 -17.10
C SER A 991 33.62 5.00 -17.20
N PHE A 992 32.43 4.52 -17.59
CA PHE A 992 32.16 3.10 -17.83
C PHE A 992 32.66 2.59 -19.18
N GLN A 993 32.53 3.39 -20.25
CA GLN A 993 33.01 3.04 -21.59
C GLN A 993 34.53 2.99 -21.65
N ASP A 994 35.18 4.00 -21.08
CA ASP A 994 36.64 4.10 -21.05
C ASP A 994 37.23 2.95 -20.22
N ALA A 995 36.56 2.53 -19.14
CA ALA A 995 36.93 1.36 -18.36
C ALA A 995 36.69 0.05 -19.12
N TYR A 996 35.58 -0.08 -19.85
CA TYR A 996 35.26 -1.27 -20.65
C TYR A 996 36.29 -1.49 -21.76
N ARG A 997 36.52 -0.47 -22.61
CA ARG A 997 37.45 -0.51 -23.74
C ARG A 997 38.85 -0.91 -23.29
N ARG A 998 39.44 -0.17 -22.33
CA ARG A 998 40.77 -0.48 -21.75
C ARG A 998 40.92 -1.89 -21.18
N LYS A 999 39.84 -2.61 -20.83
CA LYS A 999 39.91 -4.01 -20.40
C LYS A 999 39.70 -5.00 -21.54
N VAL A 1000 38.87 -4.69 -22.54
CA VAL A 1000 38.77 -5.49 -23.78
C VAL A 1000 40.08 -5.41 -24.57
N ASP A 1001 40.55 -4.20 -24.87
CA ASP A 1001 41.73 -3.95 -25.70
C ASP A 1001 43.00 -4.58 -25.11
N ARG A 1002 43.11 -4.64 -23.78
CA ARG A 1002 44.22 -5.27 -23.04
C ARG A 1002 44.35 -6.78 -23.26
N TYR A 1003 43.24 -7.49 -23.51
CA TYR A 1003 43.24 -8.95 -23.62
C TYR A 1003 42.84 -9.47 -25.00
N LYS A 1004 42.32 -8.63 -25.91
CA LYS A 1004 41.88 -9.03 -27.26
C LYS A 1004 43.00 -9.75 -28.06
N CYS A 1005 44.26 -9.39 -27.81
CA CYS A 1005 45.45 -10.06 -28.36
C CYS A 1005 45.63 -11.54 -27.92
N LEU A 1006 44.92 -11.98 -26.87
CA LEU A 1006 45.03 -13.34 -26.32
C LEU A 1006 44.07 -14.34 -26.98
N ALA A 1007 43.25 -13.92 -27.96
CA ALA A 1007 42.19 -14.73 -28.54
C ALA A 1007 42.67 -16.11 -29.01
N GLU A 1008 43.67 -16.16 -29.89
CA GLU A 1008 44.18 -17.42 -30.45
C GLU A 1008 44.87 -18.29 -29.40
N THR A 1009 45.63 -17.70 -28.46
CA THR A 1009 46.21 -18.43 -27.32
C THR A 1009 45.12 -19.09 -26.46
N ILE A 1010 43.97 -18.43 -26.29
CA ILE A 1010 42.84 -18.95 -25.52
C ILE A 1010 42.09 -20.04 -26.29
N LYS A 1011 41.88 -19.89 -27.62
CA LYS A 1011 41.34 -20.95 -28.48
C LYS A 1011 42.15 -22.24 -28.36
N VAL A 1012 43.46 -22.15 -28.58
CA VAL A 1012 44.38 -23.30 -28.52
C VAL A 1012 44.42 -23.91 -27.11
N LYS A 1013 44.58 -23.10 -26.07
CA LYS A 1013 44.73 -23.58 -24.67
C LYS A 1013 43.47 -24.25 -24.14
N TYR A 1014 42.28 -23.80 -24.54
CA TYR A 1014 41.00 -24.27 -23.99
C TYR A 1014 40.16 -25.10 -24.97
N LYS A 1015 40.63 -25.33 -26.21
CA LYS A 1015 39.95 -26.05 -27.29
C LYS A 1015 38.55 -25.48 -27.59
N VAL A 1016 38.52 -24.19 -27.91
CA VAL A 1016 37.31 -23.43 -28.25
C VAL A 1016 37.49 -22.71 -29.59
N ASN A 1017 36.40 -22.53 -30.34
CA ASN A 1017 36.40 -21.90 -31.66
C ASN A 1017 36.13 -20.38 -31.56
N ASP A 1018 35.29 -19.97 -30.61
CA ASP A 1018 34.91 -18.56 -30.37
C ASP A 1018 35.38 -18.05 -28.99
N VAL A 1019 35.84 -16.81 -28.94
CA VAL A 1019 36.37 -16.15 -27.73
C VAL A 1019 35.91 -14.69 -27.68
N THR A 1020 35.03 -14.38 -26.72
CA THR A 1020 34.51 -13.02 -26.51
C THR A 1020 35.12 -12.37 -25.28
N PHE A 1021 35.32 -11.04 -25.33
CA PHE A 1021 36.00 -10.26 -24.31
C PHE A 1021 35.08 -9.17 -23.75
N HIS A 1022 34.89 -9.13 -22.43
CA HIS A 1022 34.02 -8.15 -21.77
C HIS A 1022 34.61 -7.56 -20.49
N GLY A 1023 34.59 -6.23 -20.39
CA GLY A 1023 34.79 -5.51 -19.13
C GLY A 1023 33.51 -5.51 -18.29
N LEU A 1024 33.46 -6.29 -17.22
CA LEU A 1024 32.39 -6.29 -16.23
C LEU A 1024 32.51 -5.09 -15.29
N CYS A 1025 32.19 -3.91 -15.82
CA CYS A 1025 32.23 -2.66 -15.09
C CYS A 1025 31.04 -2.53 -14.11
N ILE A 1026 31.33 -2.26 -12.84
CA ILE A 1026 30.33 -1.93 -11.80
C ILE A 1026 30.70 -0.59 -11.15
N GLY A 1027 29.72 0.27 -10.93
CA GLY A 1027 29.90 1.55 -10.26
C GLY A 1027 30.07 1.46 -8.74
N SER A 1028 30.96 2.28 -8.18
CA SER A 1028 31.25 2.38 -6.74
C SER A 1028 30.11 2.95 -5.90
N ARG A 1029 29.16 3.67 -6.52
CA ARG A 1029 27.89 4.17 -5.97
C ARG A 1029 26.69 3.36 -6.49
N GLY A 1030 26.96 2.19 -7.09
CA GLY A 1030 25.97 1.19 -7.48
C GLY A 1030 25.23 1.44 -8.79
N ALA A 1031 25.91 1.97 -9.81
CA ALA A 1031 25.39 1.98 -11.19
C ALA A 1031 25.93 0.83 -12.07
N TYR A 1032 25.16 0.54 -13.11
CA TYR A 1032 25.58 -0.22 -14.30
C TYR A 1032 25.41 0.67 -15.53
N ASP A 1033 26.31 0.53 -16.52
CA ASP A 1033 26.09 1.07 -17.86
C ASP A 1033 24.97 0.27 -18.55
N PRO A 1034 23.88 0.91 -19.01
CA PRO A 1034 22.78 0.21 -19.70
C PRO A 1034 23.26 -0.62 -20.90
N ARG A 1035 24.30 -0.16 -21.61
CA ARG A 1035 24.87 -0.84 -22.78
C ARG A 1035 25.49 -2.21 -22.46
N HIS A 1036 25.86 -2.45 -21.20
CA HIS A 1036 26.52 -3.68 -20.76
C HIS A 1036 25.58 -4.63 -19.99
N LEU A 1037 24.30 -4.27 -19.80
CA LEU A 1037 23.32 -5.11 -19.09
C LEU A 1037 23.04 -6.43 -19.81
N SER A 1038 23.10 -6.46 -21.14
CA SER A 1038 23.00 -7.68 -21.95
C SER A 1038 24.04 -8.74 -21.55
N ILE A 1039 25.28 -8.33 -21.28
CA ILE A 1039 26.38 -9.19 -20.83
C ILE A 1039 26.08 -9.76 -19.43
N TRP A 1040 25.58 -8.95 -18.51
CA TRP A 1040 25.16 -9.42 -17.19
C TRP A 1040 24.00 -10.44 -17.28
N HIS A 1041 23.08 -10.25 -18.23
CA HIS A 1041 21.96 -11.16 -18.46
C HIS A 1041 22.36 -12.44 -19.20
N SER A 1042 23.34 -12.43 -20.12
CA SER A 1042 23.86 -13.66 -20.76
C SER A 1042 24.65 -14.54 -19.77
N ILE A 1043 25.36 -13.92 -18.83
CA ILE A 1043 25.94 -14.59 -17.63
C ILE A 1043 24.84 -15.15 -16.70
N GLY A 1044 23.58 -14.76 -16.91
CA GLY A 1044 22.40 -15.31 -16.23
C GLY A 1044 21.97 -14.57 -14.97
N PHE A 1045 22.50 -13.38 -14.68
CA PHE A 1045 22.03 -12.55 -13.57
C PHE A 1045 20.66 -11.96 -13.87
N SER A 1046 19.72 -12.09 -12.93
CA SER A 1046 18.45 -11.35 -12.96
C SER A 1046 18.64 -9.91 -12.50
N GLY A 1047 17.77 -8.99 -12.93
CA GLY A 1047 17.82 -7.58 -12.49
C GLY A 1047 17.75 -7.39 -10.98
N ALA A 1048 17.07 -8.30 -10.25
CA ALA A 1048 17.02 -8.28 -8.80
C ALA A 1048 18.34 -8.70 -8.12
N GLU A 1049 19.11 -9.61 -8.75
CA GLU A 1049 20.46 -9.95 -8.29
C GLU A 1049 21.45 -8.81 -8.57
N LEU A 1050 21.35 -8.18 -9.75
CA LEU A 1050 22.16 -7.00 -10.09
C LEU A 1050 21.90 -5.83 -9.12
N ALA A 1051 20.64 -5.55 -8.81
CA ALA A 1051 20.27 -4.52 -7.83
C ALA A 1051 20.77 -4.82 -6.39
N ILE A 1052 21.18 -6.05 -6.09
CA ILE A 1052 21.85 -6.41 -4.83
C ILE A 1052 23.38 -6.32 -4.99
N LEU A 1053 23.91 -6.81 -6.11
CA LEU A 1053 25.34 -6.82 -6.45
C LEU A 1053 25.93 -5.40 -6.52
N ALA A 1054 25.16 -4.42 -6.99
CA ALA A 1054 25.53 -3.00 -7.02
C ALA A 1054 25.83 -2.37 -5.63
N ILE A 1055 25.50 -3.04 -4.51
CA ILE A 1055 25.40 -2.40 -3.19
C ILE A 1055 26.26 -3.09 -2.11
N GLY A 1056 26.86 -4.25 -2.37
CA GLY A 1056 27.70 -4.95 -1.38
C GLY A 1056 28.53 -6.10 -1.92
#